data_AF-A0A2T3W5T3-F1
#
_entry.id   AF-A0A2T3W5T3-F1
#
_cell.length_a   1.000
_cell.length_b   1.000
_cell.length_c   1.000
_cell.angle_alpha   90.00
_cell.angle_beta   90.00
_cell.angle_gamma   90.00
#
_symmetry.space_group_name_H-M   'P 1'
#
loop_
_entity.id
_entity.type
_entity.pdbx_description
1 polymer ?
#
loop_
_entity_poly.entity_id
_entity_poly.type
_entity_poly.pdbx_seq_one_letter_code
_entity_poly.pdbx_strand_id
1 'polypeptide(L)'
;MTRPPALWAGIEPTVSRVGDMVLDQQALCGTDERPEDMDRLADLGASAVRLALLWERTAPQGLDRADWRWADQRLARLKARGVQPIAGLVHHGGGPRHTHLLDPEFVPGLVAYARAVARRYPDLAAYTPVNEPLTTARFSGLYGHWYPHGRDERSCWLALKHQLQATVLAMQAIREINPQAQLIQTEDLGRTHSTPHLQAQADFENERRWLTFDLLLGRVTRDHPLWGYLRWSGATEDELLWFADHPCAPDVLGLNVYVTGERFLDERLARYPACTHGGNGREHYADVEAVRVLGAPHGGPRARLLEAHARYGRPLAITEVHLNCTREEQLRWFWAAWQGAQGAQAQGADVRAVTAWAAFGAFEWNSLLTRREGHYESGLWDVRAPQPRPTALAQLARALAHDAPVSALALSPGWWARAGRLLYPPQGEVQAQPAGGPPLLIVGAGGPLDQTLRDICAVRGLPTVTLNPHAWAGLAPAARAAVLGAASPWAVVNLPGGVVGRGAARLASACAAQGLPLLSFSGAGVFGRAGAAAHAEHDPVAPADPAARQLAQTERWVLARCPQALVVRAGALFGTGAPQDSGVLALGAPSTGGGLARDLLISPVYAPDLLHEALNLLLDGERGVWHLTHGAPLTTAAWQRALAGWPGQGTGPALAGAAPTGPALSVPDPALRSERGWPLPPLAQALERWWASGPEQTPSLPCPPAPQAAPWRVPPPA
;
A
#
# COMPACT_ATOMS: atom_id res chain seq x y z
N MET A 1 35.11 -1.21 6.79
CA MET A 1 33.75 -0.76 7.11
C MET A 1 32.86 -1.16 5.94
N THR A 2 31.79 -1.90 6.18
CA THR A 2 30.81 -2.28 5.13
C THR A 2 30.00 -1.03 4.74
N ARG A 3 29.85 -0.76 3.44
CA ARG A 3 29.04 0.36 2.95
C ARG A 3 27.56 0.03 3.19
N PRO A 4 26.72 0.97 3.67
CA PRO A 4 25.28 0.73 3.79
C PRO A 4 24.68 0.35 2.43
N PRO A 5 23.54 -0.38 2.41
CA PRO A 5 22.85 -0.68 1.16
C PRO A 5 22.47 0.62 0.45
N ALA A 6 22.50 0.61 -0.88
CA ALA A 6 22.04 1.75 -1.67
C ALA A 6 20.51 1.82 -1.69
N LEU A 7 19.96 3.04 -1.78
CA LEU A 7 18.55 3.22 -2.12
C LEU A 7 18.36 2.98 -3.62
N TRP A 8 17.45 2.06 -3.95
CA TRP A 8 16.82 1.95 -5.27
C TRP A 8 15.37 2.42 -5.18
N ALA A 9 14.78 2.78 -6.32
CA ALA A 9 13.34 3.02 -6.42
C ALA A 9 12.72 2.14 -7.52
N GLY A 10 11.47 1.72 -7.33
CA GLY A 10 10.78 0.87 -8.30
C GLY A 10 9.40 1.41 -8.63
N ILE A 11 9.07 1.46 -9.92
CA ILE A 11 7.71 1.75 -10.39
C ILE A 11 6.98 0.42 -10.55
N GLU A 12 5.75 0.33 -10.06
CA GLU A 12 4.84 -0.78 -10.37
C GLU A 12 4.44 -0.71 -11.85
N PRO A 13 4.85 -1.68 -12.70
CA PRO A 13 4.61 -1.59 -14.14
C PRO A 13 3.59 -2.61 -14.65
N THR A 14 3.02 -3.48 -13.81
CA THR A 14 2.25 -4.65 -14.23
C THR A 14 1.13 -4.30 -15.21
N VAL A 15 1.10 -5.02 -16.35
CA VAL A 15 -0.06 -5.11 -17.23
C VAL A 15 -0.70 -6.47 -17.02
N SER A 16 -1.72 -6.51 -16.16
CA SER A 16 -2.42 -7.75 -15.82
C SER A 16 -3.56 -8.02 -16.78
N ARG A 17 -3.66 -9.28 -17.24
CA ARG A 17 -4.79 -9.81 -18.00
C ARG A 17 -5.57 -10.77 -17.11
N VAL A 18 -6.85 -10.50 -16.87
CA VAL A 18 -7.75 -11.35 -16.07
C VAL A 18 -9.09 -11.46 -16.80
N GLY A 19 -9.39 -12.64 -17.36
CA GLY A 19 -10.51 -12.80 -18.29
C GLY A 19 -10.37 -11.83 -19.48
N ASP A 20 -11.43 -11.07 -19.76
CA ASP A 20 -11.43 -10.04 -20.81
C ASP A 20 -10.86 -8.68 -20.34
N MET A 21 -10.49 -8.57 -19.06
CA MET A 21 -10.01 -7.32 -18.47
C MET A 21 -8.49 -7.18 -18.62
N VAL A 22 -8.06 -5.95 -18.91
CA VAL A 22 -6.65 -5.55 -18.87
C VAL A 22 -6.52 -4.38 -17.90
N LEU A 23 -5.65 -4.52 -16.90
CA LEU A 23 -5.29 -3.47 -15.96
C LEU A 23 -3.84 -3.06 -16.21
N ASP A 24 -3.61 -1.78 -16.45
CA ASP A 24 -2.29 -1.22 -16.71
C ASP A 24 -1.93 -0.24 -15.60
N GLN A 25 -0.97 -0.62 -14.76
CA GLN A 25 -0.58 0.16 -13.59
C GLN A 25 0.07 1.50 -13.96
N GLN A 26 0.81 1.57 -15.08
CA GLN A 26 1.44 2.82 -15.48
C GLN A 26 0.40 3.85 -15.92
N ALA A 27 -0.64 3.41 -16.63
CA ALA A 27 -1.77 4.25 -17.00
C ALA A 27 -2.61 4.65 -15.77
N LEU A 28 -2.92 3.72 -14.88
CA LEU A 28 -3.71 3.99 -13.66
C LEU A 28 -3.01 4.97 -12.72
N CYS A 29 -1.70 4.83 -12.55
CA CYS A 29 -0.88 5.75 -11.77
C CYS A 29 -0.52 7.04 -12.55
N GLY A 30 -0.82 7.10 -13.86
CA GLY A 30 -0.47 8.19 -14.79
C GLY A 30 1.03 8.39 -15.02
N THR A 31 1.87 7.40 -14.68
CA THR A 31 3.33 7.48 -14.84
C THR A 31 3.76 7.37 -16.30
N ASP A 32 2.85 6.98 -17.20
CA ASP A 32 3.09 6.93 -18.64
C ASP A 32 3.04 8.29 -19.35
N GLU A 33 2.33 9.25 -18.76
CA GLU A 33 2.24 10.62 -19.26
C GLU A 33 3.23 11.60 -18.58
N ARG A 34 3.84 11.20 -17.46
CA ARG A 34 4.72 12.07 -16.65
C ARG A 34 6.20 11.64 -16.69
N PRO A 35 6.98 12.03 -17.73
CA PRO A 35 8.40 11.70 -17.78
C PRO A 35 9.23 12.37 -16.65
N GLU A 36 8.77 13.49 -16.08
CA GLU A 36 9.37 14.18 -14.94
C GLU A 36 9.37 13.35 -13.65
N ASP A 37 8.58 12.27 -13.58
CA ASP A 37 8.62 11.32 -12.47
C ASP A 37 10.03 10.71 -12.33
N MET A 38 10.83 10.63 -13.40
CA MET A 38 12.24 10.21 -13.33
C MET A 38 13.12 11.16 -12.54
N ASP A 39 12.86 12.47 -12.64
CA ASP A 39 13.60 13.48 -11.88
C ASP A 39 13.23 13.37 -10.40
N ARG A 40 11.95 13.13 -10.09
CA ARG A 40 11.48 12.92 -8.71
C ARG A 40 12.21 11.76 -8.03
N LEU A 41 12.39 10.65 -8.75
CA LEU A 41 13.13 9.48 -8.25
C LEU A 41 14.62 9.80 -8.05
N ALA A 42 15.23 10.51 -8.99
CA ALA A 42 16.62 10.97 -8.85
C ALA A 42 16.81 11.90 -7.64
N ASP A 43 15.87 12.82 -7.40
CA ASP A 43 15.89 13.79 -6.30
C ASP A 43 15.66 13.15 -4.91
N LEU A 44 15.35 11.86 -4.84
CA LEU A 44 15.42 11.11 -3.59
C LEU A 44 16.85 10.72 -3.21
N GLY A 45 17.79 10.72 -4.15
CA GLY A 45 19.11 10.10 -4.01
C GLY A 45 19.11 8.62 -4.40
N ALA A 46 18.13 8.16 -5.19
CA ALA A 46 18.11 6.79 -5.70
C ALA A 46 19.31 6.57 -6.65
N SER A 47 20.10 5.54 -6.37
CA SER A 47 21.26 5.17 -7.21
C SER A 47 20.86 4.40 -8.45
N ALA A 48 19.74 3.66 -8.37
CA ALA A 48 19.15 2.95 -9.48
C ALA A 48 17.62 3.00 -9.43
N VAL A 49 16.99 2.88 -10.59
CA VAL A 49 15.54 2.82 -10.76
C VAL A 49 15.18 1.54 -11.51
N ARG A 50 14.34 0.69 -10.91
CA ARG A 50 13.68 -0.41 -11.61
C ARG A 50 12.62 0.18 -12.55
N LEU A 51 12.93 0.20 -13.84
CA LEU A 51 12.11 0.78 -14.90
C LEU A 51 11.80 -0.31 -15.93
N ALA A 52 10.54 -0.75 -15.99
CA ALA A 52 10.16 -1.78 -16.95
C ALA A 52 9.90 -1.16 -18.35
N LEU A 53 10.72 -1.57 -19.32
CA LEU A 53 10.51 -1.34 -20.74
C LEU A 53 9.64 -2.50 -21.27
N LEU A 54 8.36 -2.50 -20.93
CA LEU A 54 7.49 -3.67 -21.13
C LEU A 54 7.31 -4.03 -22.61
N TRP A 55 7.46 -5.31 -22.93
CA TRP A 55 7.25 -5.84 -24.28
C TRP A 55 5.84 -5.55 -24.80
N GLU A 56 4.82 -5.81 -23.98
CA GLU A 56 3.40 -5.64 -24.35
C GLU A 56 2.97 -4.19 -24.55
N ARG A 57 3.69 -3.21 -23.99
CA ARG A 57 3.45 -1.78 -24.23
C ARG A 57 4.25 -1.26 -25.41
N THR A 58 5.50 -1.71 -25.54
CA THR A 58 6.44 -1.16 -26.54
C THR A 58 6.21 -1.74 -27.92
N ALA A 59 5.96 -3.05 -28.03
CA ALA A 59 5.79 -3.74 -29.31
C ALA A 59 4.52 -4.63 -29.35
N PRO A 60 3.32 -4.10 -29.03
CA PRO A 60 2.08 -4.88 -29.00
C PRO A 60 1.71 -5.51 -30.35
N GLN A 61 2.17 -4.89 -31.46
CA GLN A 61 1.92 -5.30 -32.84
C GLN A 61 3.18 -5.80 -33.55
N GLY A 62 4.20 -6.23 -32.79
CA GLY A 62 5.49 -6.68 -33.32
C GLY A 62 6.55 -5.57 -33.37
N LEU A 63 7.82 -6.00 -33.52
CA LEU A 63 8.99 -5.14 -33.37
C LEU A 63 9.12 -4.06 -34.46
N ASP A 64 8.67 -4.34 -35.68
CA ASP A 64 8.70 -3.38 -36.80
C ASP A 64 7.83 -2.14 -36.54
N ARG A 65 6.88 -2.26 -35.60
CA ARG A 65 5.97 -1.18 -35.18
C ARG A 65 6.20 -0.75 -33.73
N ALA A 66 7.35 -1.09 -33.16
CA ALA A 66 7.67 -0.77 -31.77
C ALA A 66 7.72 0.76 -31.54
N ASP A 67 7.05 1.23 -30.49
CA ASP A 67 7.07 2.64 -30.08
C ASP A 67 8.04 2.85 -28.91
N TRP A 68 9.21 3.39 -29.24
CA TRP A 68 10.27 3.61 -28.26
C TRP A 68 10.21 4.97 -27.55
N ARG A 69 9.29 5.87 -27.95
CA ARG A 69 9.27 7.26 -27.46
C ARG A 69 9.16 7.34 -25.94
N TRP A 70 8.36 6.46 -25.33
CA TRP A 70 8.19 6.39 -23.88
C TRP A 70 9.51 6.08 -23.17
N ALA A 71 10.26 5.11 -23.69
CA ALA A 71 11.52 4.64 -23.12
C ALA A 71 12.65 5.65 -23.36
N ASP A 72 12.76 6.20 -24.59
CA ASP A 72 13.75 7.20 -24.95
C ASP A 72 13.73 8.40 -23.99
N GLN A 73 12.54 8.94 -23.73
CA GLN A 73 12.36 10.11 -22.87
C GLN A 73 12.80 9.84 -21.42
N ARG A 74 12.45 8.67 -20.88
CA ARG A 74 12.71 8.32 -19.47
C ARG A 74 14.15 7.91 -19.23
N LEU A 75 14.71 7.10 -20.12
CA LEU A 75 16.11 6.70 -20.04
C LEU A 75 17.05 7.89 -20.23
N ALA A 76 16.72 8.84 -21.12
CA ALA A 76 17.49 10.07 -21.27
C ALA A 76 17.50 10.92 -19.99
N ARG A 77 16.35 11.03 -19.31
CA ARG A 77 16.24 11.74 -18.02
C ARG A 77 17.06 11.07 -16.92
N LEU A 78 16.94 9.75 -16.75
CA LEU A 78 17.75 9.01 -15.77
C LEU A 78 19.25 9.15 -16.05
N LYS A 79 19.66 9.04 -17.33
CA LYS A 79 21.05 9.24 -17.75
C LYS A 79 21.56 10.65 -17.43
N ALA A 80 20.76 11.68 -17.70
CA ALA A 80 21.11 13.07 -17.39
C ALA A 80 21.25 13.34 -15.88
N ARG A 81 20.58 12.55 -15.04
CA ARG A 81 20.66 12.60 -13.57
C ARG A 81 21.68 11.61 -12.97
N GLY A 82 22.37 10.81 -13.79
CA GLY A 82 23.34 9.82 -13.33
C GLY A 82 22.73 8.64 -12.58
N VAL A 83 21.44 8.35 -12.77
CA VAL A 83 20.71 7.25 -12.12
C VAL A 83 20.72 6.03 -13.03
N GLN A 84 21.06 4.86 -12.49
CA GLN A 84 21.13 3.64 -13.29
C GLN A 84 19.74 3.01 -13.48
N PRO A 85 19.24 2.84 -14.71
CA PRO A 85 18.05 2.03 -14.96
C PRO A 85 18.35 0.53 -14.81
N ILE A 86 17.45 -0.19 -14.14
CA ILE A 86 17.37 -1.65 -14.14
C ILE A 86 16.16 -2.01 -15.02
N ALA A 87 16.43 -2.50 -16.23
CA ALA A 87 15.42 -2.68 -17.26
C ALA A 87 14.61 -3.97 -17.06
N GLY A 88 13.33 -3.83 -16.70
CA GLY A 88 12.36 -4.94 -16.75
C GLY A 88 11.80 -5.13 -18.15
N LEU A 89 11.54 -6.37 -18.60
CA LEU A 89 10.95 -6.61 -19.94
C LEU A 89 9.53 -7.18 -19.89
N VAL A 90 9.23 -7.99 -18.87
CA VAL A 90 7.90 -8.52 -18.55
C VAL A 90 7.69 -8.52 -17.02
N HIS A 91 6.50 -8.14 -16.55
CA HIS A 91 6.19 -8.05 -15.11
C HIS A 91 4.78 -8.58 -14.82
N HIS A 92 4.67 -9.80 -14.30
CA HIS A 92 3.42 -10.55 -14.02
C HIS A 92 2.45 -10.75 -15.21
N GLY A 93 2.82 -10.32 -16.41
CA GLY A 93 2.09 -10.52 -17.66
C GLY A 93 2.66 -11.63 -18.53
N GLY A 94 1.98 -11.92 -19.63
CA GLY A 94 2.40 -12.91 -20.62
C GLY A 94 2.99 -12.30 -21.89
N GLY A 95 3.39 -11.03 -21.90
CA GLY A 95 3.74 -10.30 -23.10
C GLY A 95 2.51 -9.84 -23.91
N PRO A 96 2.70 -9.39 -25.17
CA PRO A 96 1.64 -8.92 -26.05
C PRO A 96 0.47 -9.90 -26.18
N ARG A 97 -0.70 -9.38 -26.61
CA ARG A 97 -1.95 -10.18 -26.71
C ARG A 97 -1.86 -11.44 -27.56
N HIS A 98 -0.95 -11.49 -28.54
CA HIS A 98 -0.80 -12.64 -29.43
C HIS A 98 -0.03 -13.82 -28.81
N THR A 99 0.52 -13.67 -27.61
CA THR A 99 1.25 -14.72 -26.89
C THR A 99 0.90 -14.76 -25.41
N HIS A 100 1.41 -15.77 -24.70
CA HIS A 100 1.24 -15.96 -23.26
C HIS A 100 2.26 -16.94 -22.68
N LEU A 101 2.28 -17.08 -21.35
CA LEU A 101 3.30 -17.87 -20.65
C LEU A 101 3.31 -19.37 -21.00
N LEU A 102 2.22 -19.92 -21.56
CA LEU A 102 2.15 -21.32 -22.00
C LEU A 102 2.43 -21.49 -23.50
N ASP A 103 2.51 -20.39 -24.24
CA ASP A 103 2.76 -20.38 -25.67
C ASP A 103 4.28 -20.56 -25.92
N PRO A 104 4.71 -21.55 -26.71
CA PRO A 104 6.12 -21.70 -27.06
C PRO A 104 6.71 -20.46 -27.75
N GLU A 105 5.90 -19.63 -28.42
CA GLU A 105 6.37 -18.39 -29.06
C GLU A 105 6.75 -17.28 -28.08
N PHE A 106 6.38 -17.41 -26.79
CA PHE A 106 6.79 -16.46 -25.76
C PHE A 106 8.31 -16.32 -25.66
N VAL A 107 9.02 -17.45 -25.70
CA VAL A 107 10.49 -17.51 -25.57
C VAL A 107 11.18 -16.77 -26.72
N PRO A 108 11.03 -17.16 -28.01
CA PRO A 108 11.68 -16.46 -29.11
C PRO A 108 11.21 -15.00 -29.22
N GLY A 109 9.93 -14.70 -28.92
CA GLY A 109 9.40 -13.35 -28.91
C GLY A 109 10.09 -12.43 -27.89
N LEU A 110 10.24 -12.89 -26.64
CA LEU A 110 10.92 -12.11 -25.61
C LEU A 110 12.42 -11.97 -25.91
N VAL A 111 13.07 -13.00 -26.46
CA VAL A 111 14.48 -12.93 -26.89
C VAL A 111 14.68 -11.88 -27.98
N ALA A 112 13.79 -11.86 -28.99
CA ALA A 112 13.84 -10.87 -30.06
C ALA A 112 13.64 -9.45 -29.51
N TYR A 113 12.68 -9.27 -28.59
CA TYR A 113 12.44 -8.00 -27.93
C TYR A 113 13.64 -7.55 -27.07
N ALA A 114 14.20 -8.44 -26.26
CA ALA A 114 15.40 -8.17 -25.44
C ALA A 114 16.60 -7.73 -26.30
N ARG A 115 16.83 -8.40 -27.44
CA ARG A 115 17.85 -8.01 -28.41
C ARG A 115 17.59 -6.62 -28.99
N ALA A 116 16.33 -6.30 -29.31
CA ALA A 116 15.97 -4.98 -29.81
C ALA A 116 16.20 -3.86 -28.76
N VAL A 117 15.85 -4.12 -27.49
CA VAL A 117 16.14 -3.22 -26.36
C VAL A 117 17.64 -2.99 -26.24
N ALA A 118 18.45 -4.05 -26.18
CA ALA A 118 19.91 -3.92 -26.03
C ALA A 118 20.58 -3.21 -27.22
N ARG A 119 20.12 -3.44 -28.46
CA ARG A 119 20.63 -2.71 -29.64
C ARG A 119 20.31 -1.23 -29.58
N ARG A 120 19.11 -0.87 -29.11
CA ARG A 120 18.68 0.53 -29.02
C ARG A 120 19.37 1.26 -27.88
N TYR A 121 19.59 0.58 -26.75
CA TYR A 121 20.16 1.15 -25.54
C TYR A 121 21.40 0.36 -25.09
N PRO A 122 22.51 0.41 -25.84
CA PRO A 122 23.71 -0.40 -25.55
C PRO A 122 24.34 -0.08 -24.19
N ASP A 123 24.12 1.12 -23.66
CA ASP A 123 24.62 1.55 -22.35
C ASP A 123 23.84 0.95 -21.16
N LEU A 124 22.69 0.30 -21.40
CA LEU A 124 21.93 -0.36 -20.32
C LEU A 124 22.73 -1.56 -19.81
N ALA A 125 23.06 -1.52 -18.53
CA ALA A 125 23.95 -2.49 -17.89
C ALA A 125 23.24 -3.47 -16.94
N ALA A 126 21.97 -3.26 -16.60
CA ALA A 126 21.24 -4.12 -15.65
C ALA A 126 19.84 -4.44 -16.15
N TYR A 127 19.45 -5.71 -16.05
CA TYR A 127 18.20 -6.24 -16.59
C TYR A 127 17.51 -7.19 -15.62
N THR A 128 16.19 -7.16 -15.66
CA THR A 128 15.29 -8.18 -15.09
C THR A 128 14.35 -8.62 -16.21
N PRO A 129 14.75 -9.57 -17.09
CA PRO A 129 13.93 -9.96 -18.23
C PRO A 129 12.49 -10.34 -17.84
N VAL A 130 12.35 -11.13 -16.77
CA VAL A 130 11.05 -11.51 -16.21
C VAL A 130 11.07 -11.31 -14.69
N ASN A 131 10.10 -10.56 -14.15
CA ASN A 131 9.89 -10.39 -12.72
C ASN A 131 9.20 -11.61 -12.11
N GLU A 132 9.71 -12.10 -10.97
CA GLU A 132 9.13 -13.21 -10.18
C GLU A 132 8.54 -14.38 -11.00
N PRO A 133 9.38 -15.14 -11.73
CA PRO A 133 8.92 -16.21 -12.62
C PRO A 133 8.06 -17.28 -11.93
N LEU A 134 8.43 -17.69 -10.72
CA LEU A 134 7.71 -18.74 -9.99
C LEU A 134 6.37 -18.23 -9.45
N THR A 135 6.36 -17.05 -8.84
CA THR A 135 5.11 -16.43 -8.38
C THR A 135 4.13 -16.23 -9.55
N THR A 136 4.61 -15.68 -10.67
CA THR A 136 3.81 -15.49 -11.87
C THR A 136 3.31 -16.82 -12.44
N ALA A 137 4.14 -17.86 -12.48
CA ALA A 137 3.75 -19.20 -12.92
C ALA A 137 2.67 -19.82 -12.02
N ARG A 138 2.77 -19.65 -10.70
CA ARG A 138 1.74 -20.14 -9.75
C ARG A 138 0.42 -19.42 -9.95
N PHE A 139 0.43 -18.08 -9.99
CA PHE A 139 -0.80 -17.31 -10.19
C PHE A 139 -1.46 -17.54 -11.55
N SER A 140 -0.66 -17.77 -12.60
CA SER A 140 -1.17 -17.91 -13.97
C SER A 140 -1.49 -19.34 -14.38
N GLY A 141 -0.73 -20.31 -13.88
CA GLY A 141 -0.77 -21.71 -14.30
C GLY A 141 -1.30 -22.68 -13.26
N LEU A 142 -1.24 -22.33 -11.96
CA LEU A 142 -1.67 -23.22 -10.88
C LEU A 142 -2.96 -22.78 -10.20
N TYR A 143 -3.07 -21.48 -9.89
CA TYR A 143 -4.26 -20.92 -9.23
C TYR A 143 -5.29 -20.39 -10.23
N GLY A 144 -4.82 -20.08 -11.44
CA GLY A 144 -5.62 -19.54 -12.52
C GLY A 144 -6.20 -18.15 -12.24
N HIS A 145 -5.53 -17.35 -11.39
CA HIS A 145 -5.91 -15.96 -11.12
C HIS A 145 -5.57 -15.05 -12.28
N TRP A 146 -4.39 -15.23 -12.88
CA TRP A 146 -3.92 -14.43 -14.02
C TRP A 146 -3.94 -15.24 -15.31
N TYR A 147 -4.01 -14.55 -16.44
CA TYR A 147 -3.97 -15.16 -17.76
C TYR A 147 -2.68 -15.99 -17.95
N PRO A 148 -2.73 -17.21 -18.54
CA PRO A 148 -3.86 -17.81 -19.26
C PRO A 148 -4.80 -18.69 -18.42
N HIS A 149 -4.84 -18.52 -17.11
CA HIS A 149 -5.78 -19.18 -16.19
C HIS A 149 -5.65 -20.71 -16.13
N GLY A 150 -4.42 -21.24 -16.27
CA GLY A 150 -4.15 -22.65 -15.99
C GLY A 150 -4.46 -22.99 -14.52
N ARG A 151 -4.83 -24.24 -14.26
CA ARG A 151 -5.22 -24.74 -12.93
C ARG A 151 -4.61 -26.09 -12.60
N ASP A 152 -3.38 -26.30 -13.08
CA ASP A 152 -2.70 -27.58 -13.00
C ASP A 152 -1.17 -27.42 -13.02
N GLU A 153 -0.50 -28.46 -12.54
CA GLU A 153 0.96 -28.47 -12.35
C GLU A 153 1.73 -28.42 -13.67
N ARG A 154 1.14 -28.94 -14.77
CA ARG A 154 1.76 -28.88 -16.10
C ARG A 154 1.73 -27.47 -16.65
N SER A 155 0.61 -26.78 -16.51
CA SER A 155 0.49 -25.36 -16.86
C SER A 155 1.47 -24.51 -16.04
N CYS A 156 1.56 -24.74 -14.73
CA CYS A 156 2.54 -24.08 -13.85
C CYS A 156 3.98 -24.32 -14.33
N TRP A 157 4.36 -25.57 -14.60
CA TRP A 157 5.68 -25.93 -15.11
C TRP A 157 5.99 -25.26 -16.45
N LEU A 158 5.08 -25.33 -17.43
CA LEU A 158 5.30 -24.73 -18.74
C LEU A 158 5.51 -23.22 -18.64
N ALA A 159 4.69 -22.53 -17.82
CA ALA A 159 4.85 -21.10 -17.56
C ALA A 159 6.22 -20.78 -16.93
N LEU A 160 6.63 -21.54 -15.91
CA LEU A 160 7.94 -21.34 -15.27
C LEU A 160 9.08 -21.61 -16.25
N LYS A 161 9.03 -22.72 -16.98
CA LYS A 161 10.03 -23.12 -17.97
C LYS A 161 10.21 -22.04 -19.04
N HIS A 162 9.12 -21.59 -19.68
CA HIS A 162 9.21 -20.58 -20.73
C HIS A 162 9.76 -19.26 -20.20
N GLN A 163 9.32 -18.80 -19.02
CA GLN A 163 9.86 -17.58 -18.41
C GLN A 163 11.38 -17.68 -18.16
N LEU A 164 11.85 -18.80 -17.60
CA LEU A 164 13.27 -18.97 -17.29
C LEU A 164 14.13 -19.21 -18.53
N GLN A 165 13.65 -20.00 -19.51
CA GLN A 165 14.33 -20.14 -20.80
C GLN A 165 14.44 -18.80 -21.51
N ALA A 166 13.37 -18.01 -21.50
CA ALA A 166 13.37 -16.67 -22.07
C ALA A 166 14.35 -15.75 -21.32
N THR A 167 14.45 -15.81 -19.99
CA THR A 167 15.48 -15.08 -19.23
C THR A 167 16.90 -15.46 -19.66
N VAL A 168 17.23 -16.76 -19.72
CA VAL A 168 18.55 -17.26 -20.13
C VAL A 168 18.91 -16.76 -21.53
N LEU A 169 18.03 -17.00 -22.50
CA LEU A 169 18.26 -16.68 -23.91
C LEU A 169 18.23 -15.16 -24.17
N ALA A 170 17.40 -14.41 -23.44
CA ALA A 170 17.38 -12.95 -23.51
C ALA A 170 18.71 -12.38 -23.01
N MET A 171 19.21 -12.87 -21.87
CA MET A 171 20.50 -12.42 -21.35
C MET A 171 21.66 -12.79 -22.28
N GLN A 172 21.63 -13.95 -22.94
CA GLN A 172 22.61 -14.29 -23.98
C GLN A 172 22.55 -13.27 -25.13
N ALA A 173 21.36 -13.00 -25.68
CA ALA A 173 21.18 -12.04 -26.76
C ALA A 173 21.56 -10.60 -26.37
N ILE A 174 21.29 -10.20 -25.13
CA ILE A 174 21.73 -8.90 -24.58
C ILE A 174 23.26 -8.86 -24.48
N ARG A 175 23.89 -9.92 -23.97
CA ARG A 175 25.35 -10.00 -23.76
C ARG A 175 26.16 -10.10 -25.04
N GLU A 176 25.56 -10.52 -26.16
CA GLU A 176 26.16 -10.36 -27.50
C GLU A 176 26.42 -8.88 -27.85
N ILE A 177 25.60 -7.96 -27.31
CA ILE A 177 25.67 -6.51 -27.59
C ILE A 177 26.40 -5.77 -26.47
N ASN A 178 26.07 -6.07 -25.22
CA ASN A 178 26.74 -5.57 -24.03
C ASN A 178 27.23 -6.73 -23.15
N PRO A 179 28.48 -7.19 -23.32
CA PRO A 179 29.04 -8.31 -22.55
C PRO A 179 29.06 -8.10 -21.04
N GLN A 180 28.93 -6.86 -20.56
CA GLN A 180 28.90 -6.52 -19.13
C GLN A 180 27.49 -6.47 -18.54
N ALA A 181 26.45 -6.75 -19.33
CA ALA A 181 25.07 -6.71 -18.87
C ALA A 181 24.81 -7.70 -17.74
N GLN A 182 24.31 -7.16 -16.63
CA GLN A 182 23.99 -7.86 -15.39
C GLN A 182 22.56 -8.36 -15.39
N LEU A 183 22.37 -9.59 -14.91
CA LEU A 183 21.07 -10.14 -14.56
C LEU A 183 20.77 -9.86 -13.08
N ILE A 184 19.74 -9.05 -12.83
CA ILE A 184 19.11 -8.90 -11.53
C ILE A 184 17.82 -9.70 -11.57
N GLN A 185 17.84 -10.92 -11.04
CA GLN A 185 16.66 -11.79 -11.05
C GLN A 185 15.91 -11.65 -9.72
N THR A 186 14.61 -11.42 -9.80
CA THR A 186 13.73 -11.26 -8.63
C THR A 186 12.86 -12.48 -8.40
N GLU A 187 12.51 -12.73 -7.15
CA GLU A 187 11.47 -13.68 -6.73
C GLU A 187 10.83 -13.25 -5.39
N ASP A 188 9.54 -13.54 -5.20
CA ASP A 188 8.89 -13.46 -3.88
C ASP A 188 9.38 -14.62 -3.01
N LEU A 189 9.98 -14.28 -1.88
CA LEU A 189 10.66 -15.24 -1.02
C LEU A 189 10.03 -15.30 0.38
N GLY A 190 8.79 -15.78 0.43
CA GLY A 190 8.13 -16.21 1.67
C GLY A 190 8.71 -17.51 2.26
N ARG A 191 8.36 -17.82 3.50
CA ARG A 191 8.61 -19.14 4.13
C ARG A 191 7.28 -19.75 4.55
N THR A 192 7.14 -21.06 4.37
CA THR A 192 5.99 -21.82 4.84
C THR A 192 6.33 -22.49 6.16
N HIS A 193 5.50 -22.23 7.16
CA HIS A 193 5.53 -22.86 8.48
C HIS A 193 4.32 -23.79 8.60
N SER A 194 4.33 -24.69 9.58
CA SER A 194 3.18 -25.58 9.79
C SER A 194 3.10 -26.14 11.19
N THR A 195 2.01 -26.84 11.47
CA THR A 195 1.98 -27.86 12.53
C THR A 195 2.95 -29.01 12.22
N PRO A 196 3.31 -29.83 13.22
CA PRO A 196 4.13 -31.02 13.00
C PRO A 196 3.51 -32.02 12.00
N HIS A 197 2.17 -32.09 11.93
CA HIS A 197 1.48 -33.00 11.02
C HIS A 197 1.75 -32.66 9.55
N LEU A 198 1.78 -31.37 9.20
CA LEU A 198 1.94 -30.88 7.83
C LEU A 198 3.40 -30.52 7.47
N GLN A 199 4.37 -30.97 8.27
CA GLN A 199 5.79 -30.62 8.08
C GLN A 199 6.30 -30.98 6.68
N ALA A 200 5.91 -32.14 6.15
CA ALA A 200 6.32 -32.57 4.81
C ALA A 200 5.82 -31.62 3.71
N GLN A 201 4.60 -31.08 3.84
CA GLN A 201 4.09 -30.07 2.90
C GLN A 201 4.84 -28.75 3.05
N ALA A 202 5.11 -28.31 4.27
CA ALA A 202 5.89 -27.09 4.50
C ALA A 202 7.31 -27.20 3.95
N ASP A 203 7.98 -28.35 4.13
CA ASP A 203 9.31 -28.62 3.61
C ASP A 203 9.32 -28.59 2.08
N PHE A 204 8.32 -29.21 1.43
CA PHE A 204 8.15 -29.15 -0.02
C PHE A 204 8.02 -27.70 -0.53
N GLU A 205 7.16 -26.88 0.09
CA GLU A 205 7.00 -25.47 -0.29
C GLU A 205 8.29 -24.66 -0.05
N ASN A 206 9.02 -24.97 1.02
CA ASN A 206 10.27 -24.32 1.38
C ASN A 206 11.45 -24.70 0.47
N GLU A 207 11.39 -25.85 -0.19
CA GLU A 207 12.28 -26.19 -1.31
C GLU A 207 11.80 -25.51 -2.60
N ARG A 208 10.50 -25.54 -2.90
CA ARG A 208 9.95 -25.00 -4.16
C ARG A 208 10.18 -23.51 -4.34
N ARG A 209 10.11 -22.71 -3.27
CA ARG A 209 10.37 -21.26 -3.33
C ARG A 209 11.74 -20.88 -3.91
N TRP A 210 12.70 -21.79 -3.94
CA TRP A 210 14.04 -21.55 -4.49
C TRP A 210 14.17 -21.86 -5.98
N LEU A 211 13.14 -22.46 -6.59
CA LEU A 211 13.23 -23.11 -7.89
C LEU A 211 13.66 -22.17 -9.04
N THR A 212 13.21 -20.92 -9.05
CA THR A 212 13.67 -19.89 -10.01
C THR A 212 15.19 -19.76 -9.99
N PHE A 213 15.78 -19.63 -8.80
CA PHE A 213 17.23 -19.45 -8.67
C PHE A 213 17.98 -20.76 -8.91
N ASP A 214 17.48 -21.89 -8.41
CA ASP A 214 18.13 -23.19 -8.61
C ASP A 214 18.20 -23.57 -10.10
N LEU A 215 17.13 -23.32 -10.88
CA LEU A 215 17.15 -23.54 -12.32
C LEU A 215 18.14 -22.61 -13.03
N LEU A 216 18.11 -21.30 -12.76
CA LEU A 216 19.03 -20.35 -13.40
C LEU A 216 20.50 -20.60 -13.03
N LEU A 217 20.77 -21.16 -11.85
CA LEU A 217 22.10 -21.54 -11.40
C LEU A 217 22.52 -22.95 -11.88
N GLY A 218 21.67 -23.67 -12.62
CA GLY A 218 21.95 -25.01 -13.11
C GLY A 218 22.00 -26.08 -12.01
N ARG A 219 21.36 -25.84 -10.87
CA ARG A 219 21.39 -26.73 -9.68
C ARG A 219 20.32 -27.82 -9.69
N VAL A 220 19.33 -27.74 -10.58
CA VAL A 220 18.31 -28.77 -10.73
C VAL A 220 18.85 -29.91 -11.60
N THR A 221 19.52 -30.85 -10.96
CA THR A 221 19.99 -32.11 -11.55
C THR A 221 19.14 -33.29 -11.06
N ARG A 222 19.47 -34.52 -11.48
CA ARG A 222 18.73 -35.74 -11.09
C ARG A 222 18.63 -35.97 -9.58
N ASP A 223 19.59 -35.45 -8.82
CA ASP A 223 19.64 -35.56 -7.36
C ASP A 223 18.89 -34.42 -6.64
N HIS A 224 18.34 -33.47 -7.39
CA HIS A 224 17.61 -32.34 -6.80
C HIS A 224 16.34 -32.82 -6.10
N PRO A 225 16.01 -32.34 -4.87
CA PRO A 225 14.85 -32.81 -4.11
C PRO A 225 13.50 -32.70 -4.86
N LEU A 226 13.39 -31.72 -5.76
CA LEU A 226 12.18 -31.49 -6.56
C LEU A 226 12.20 -32.20 -7.92
N TRP A 227 13.23 -32.97 -8.27
CA TRP A 227 13.34 -33.63 -9.58
C TRP A 227 12.10 -34.48 -9.88
N GLY A 228 11.73 -35.39 -8.97
CA GLY A 228 10.56 -36.26 -9.13
C GLY A 228 9.25 -35.48 -9.29
N TYR A 229 9.07 -34.39 -8.53
CA TYR A 229 7.89 -33.52 -8.66
C TYR A 229 7.85 -32.81 -10.01
N LEU A 230 8.97 -32.29 -10.51
CA LEU A 230 9.03 -31.63 -11.81
C LEU A 230 8.75 -32.61 -12.95
N ARG A 231 9.32 -33.82 -12.88
CA ARG A 231 9.04 -34.92 -13.81
C ARG A 231 7.55 -35.27 -13.83
N TRP A 232 6.93 -35.40 -12.65
CA TRP A 232 5.50 -35.66 -12.51
C TRP A 232 4.63 -34.51 -13.03
N SER A 233 5.07 -33.27 -12.83
CA SER A 233 4.41 -32.06 -13.37
C SER A 233 4.46 -31.98 -14.89
N GLY A 234 5.22 -32.86 -15.55
CA GLY A 234 5.28 -32.96 -17.02
C GLY A 234 6.56 -32.40 -17.64
N ALA A 235 7.56 -32.02 -16.85
CA ALA A 235 8.89 -31.73 -17.37
C ALA A 235 9.50 -32.98 -17.98
N THR A 236 10.21 -32.86 -19.10
CA THR A 236 11.12 -33.87 -19.67
C THR A 236 12.50 -33.82 -18.97
N GLU A 237 13.31 -34.89 -19.02
CA GLU A 237 14.66 -34.82 -18.43
C GLU A 237 15.53 -33.81 -19.18
N ASP A 238 15.43 -33.80 -20.50
CA ASP A 238 16.15 -32.88 -21.38
C ASP A 238 15.79 -31.43 -21.07
N GLU A 239 14.52 -31.11 -20.83
CA GLU A 239 14.11 -29.75 -20.43
C GLU A 239 14.70 -29.32 -19.08
N LEU A 240 14.82 -30.23 -18.11
CA LEU A 240 15.41 -29.90 -16.81
C LEU A 240 16.94 -29.75 -16.90
N LEU A 241 17.60 -30.69 -17.59
CA LEU A 241 19.04 -30.68 -17.77
C LEU A 241 19.50 -29.54 -18.69
N TRP A 242 18.64 -29.06 -19.58
CA TRP A 242 18.92 -27.87 -20.39
C TRP A 242 19.36 -26.68 -19.53
N PHE A 243 18.77 -26.47 -18.35
CA PHE A 243 19.18 -25.40 -17.43
C PHE A 243 20.54 -25.66 -16.76
N ALA A 244 20.89 -26.92 -16.50
CA ALA A 244 22.22 -27.29 -16.01
C ALA A 244 23.29 -27.09 -17.09
N ASP A 245 22.95 -27.32 -18.36
CA ASP A 245 23.83 -27.09 -19.51
C ASP A 245 23.90 -25.61 -19.92
N HIS A 246 22.89 -24.80 -19.57
CA HIS A 246 22.79 -23.38 -19.91
C HIS A 246 22.56 -22.49 -18.67
N PRO A 247 23.45 -22.53 -17.66
CA PRO A 247 23.28 -21.73 -16.47
C PRO A 247 23.36 -20.23 -16.81
N CYS A 248 22.44 -19.45 -16.27
CA CYS A 248 22.46 -17.99 -16.32
C CYS A 248 22.35 -17.44 -14.91
N ALA A 249 23.42 -17.66 -14.13
CA ALA A 249 23.50 -17.23 -12.75
C ALA A 249 23.22 -15.72 -12.60
N PRO A 250 22.25 -15.30 -11.76
CA PRO A 250 22.00 -13.88 -11.51
C PRO A 250 23.22 -13.20 -10.89
N ASP A 251 23.60 -12.04 -11.41
CA ASP A 251 24.64 -11.19 -10.85
C ASP A 251 24.22 -10.62 -9.49
N VAL A 252 22.92 -10.34 -9.33
CA VAL A 252 22.28 -10.01 -8.05
C VAL A 252 21.00 -10.82 -7.90
N LEU A 253 20.82 -11.46 -6.75
CA LEU A 253 19.55 -12.09 -6.36
C LEU A 253 18.67 -11.01 -5.70
N GLY A 254 17.58 -10.67 -6.36
CA GLY A 254 16.55 -9.77 -5.84
C GLY A 254 15.52 -10.54 -5.02
N LEU A 255 15.36 -10.15 -3.76
CA LEU A 255 14.36 -10.74 -2.87
C LEU A 255 13.21 -9.76 -2.68
N ASN A 256 12.01 -10.19 -3.03
CA ASN A 256 10.79 -9.50 -2.68
C ASN A 256 10.26 -10.16 -1.41
N VAL A 257 10.06 -9.37 -0.35
CA VAL A 257 9.68 -9.86 0.98
C VAL A 257 8.53 -9.01 1.48
N TYR A 258 7.44 -9.67 1.85
CA TYR A 258 6.21 -9.05 2.31
C TYR A 258 5.83 -9.55 3.70
N VAL A 259 5.23 -8.69 4.53
CA VAL A 259 4.76 -9.04 5.88
C VAL A 259 3.81 -10.24 5.87
N THR A 260 2.96 -10.34 4.86
CA THR A 260 1.96 -11.41 4.69
C THR A 260 2.41 -12.51 3.72
N GLY A 261 3.65 -12.46 3.23
CA GLY A 261 4.19 -13.44 2.27
C GLY A 261 4.57 -14.77 2.91
N GLU A 262 4.86 -14.78 4.22
CA GLU A 262 5.08 -16.03 4.96
C GLU A 262 3.75 -16.71 5.33
N ARG A 263 3.68 -18.03 5.17
CA ARG A 263 2.45 -18.82 5.30
C ARG A 263 2.52 -19.80 6.47
N PHE A 264 1.38 -20.16 7.04
CA PHE A 264 1.24 -21.18 8.08
C PHE A 264 0.15 -22.17 7.68
N LEU A 265 0.50 -23.46 7.65
CA LEU A 265 -0.41 -24.56 7.33
C LEU A 265 -0.87 -25.26 8.60
N ASP A 266 -2.19 -25.46 8.73
CA ASP A 266 -2.79 -26.10 9.90
C ASP A 266 -3.97 -27.01 9.51
N GLU A 267 -3.91 -28.28 9.92
CA GLU A 267 -4.94 -29.29 9.68
C GLU A 267 -6.22 -29.05 10.50
N ARG A 268 -6.16 -28.21 11.53
CA ARG A 268 -7.28 -27.91 12.43
C ARG A 268 -8.19 -26.84 11.83
N LEU A 269 -8.87 -27.20 10.74
CA LEU A 269 -9.73 -26.33 9.93
C LEU A 269 -10.72 -25.49 10.74
N ALA A 270 -11.30 -26.04 11.81
CA ALA A 270 -12.28 -25.35 12.66
C ALA A 270 -11.76 -24.09 13.35
N ARG A 271 -10.43 -23.87 13.39
CA ARG A 271 -9.82 -22.65 13.94
C ARG A 271 -9.80 -21.48 12.95
N TYR A 272 -10.14 -21.73 11.68
CA TYR A 272 -9.96 -20.79 10.58
C TYR A 272 -11.24 -20.66 9.73
N PRO A 273 -11.47 -19.50 9.09
CA PRO A 273 -12.58 -19.31 8.17
C PRO A 273 -12.54 -20.30 6.99
N ALA A 274 -13.70 -20.76 6.53
CA ALA A 274 -13.82 -21.76 5.46
C ALA A 274 -13.08 -21.37 4.16
N CYS A 275 -13.00 -20.09 3.86
CA CYS A 275 -12.33 -19.59 2.66
C CYS A 275 -10.79 -19.65 2.72
N THR A 276 -10.22 -19.98 3.89
CA THR A 276 -8.78 -20.29 4.04
C THR A 276 -8.49 -21.79 3.87
N HIS A 277 -9.53 -22.62 3.81
CA HIS A 277 -9.38 -24.07 3.71
C HIS A 277 -9.00 -24.46 2.28
N GLY A 278 -7.99 -25.30 2.18
CA GLY A 278 -7.53 -25.91 0.95
C GLY A 278 -7.00 -27.31 1.22
N GLY A 279 -5.95 -27.67 0.51
CA GLY A 279 -5.30 -28.96 0.70
C GLY A 279 -4.40 -29.31 -0.47
N ASN A 280 -3.55 -30.31 -0.26
CA ASN A 280 -2.59 -30.83 -1.23
C ASN A 280 -3.12 -32.05 -2.03
N GLY A 281 -4.43 -32.28 -1.97
CA GLY A 281 -5.10 -33.42 -2.60
C GLY A 281 -4.90 -34.73 -1.84
N ARG A 282 -4.06 -34.75 -0.81
CA ARG A 282 -3.89 -35.85 0.15
C ARG A 282 -4.38 -35.46 1.55
N GLU A 283 -4.13 -34.22 1.92
CA GLU A 283 -4.45 -33.63 3.22
C GLU A 283 -5.22 -32.34 3.01
N HIS A 284 -6.14 -32.05 3.93
CA HIS A 284 -6.87 -30.80 3.99
C HIS A 284 -6.30 -29.94 5.11
N TYR A 285 -6.07 -28.67 4.83
CA TYR A 285 -5.51 -27.72 5.78
C TYR A 285 -5.94 -26.30 5.48
N ALA A 286 -5.89 -25.43 6.49
CA ALA A 286 -6.00 -24.00 6.32
C ALA A 286 -4.62 -23.45 5.92
N ASP A 287 -4.59 -22.56 4.92
CA ASP A 287 -3.42 -21.79 4.53
C ASP A 287 -3.68 -20.32 4.88
N VAL A 288 -2.95 -19.82 5.89
CA VAL A 288 -3.11 -18.45 6.41
C VAL A 288 -1.76 -17.76 6.53
N GLU A 289 -1.76 -16.43 6.65
CA GLU A 289 -0.51 -15.69 6.83
C GLU A 289 0.12 -16.05 8.19
N ALA A 290 1.41 -16.38 8.21
CA ALA A 290 2.13 -16.77 9.42
C ALA A 290 2.08 -15.67 10.50
N VAL A 291 2.13 -14.40 10.09
CA VAL A 291 2.00 -13.23 10.98
C VAL A 291 0.68 -13.19 11.77
N ARG A 292 -0.37 -13.86 11.29
CA ARG A 292 -1.71 -13.86 11.91
C ARG A 292 -1.92 -14.99 12.92
N VAL A 293 -0.98 -15.94 13.01
CA VAL A 293 -1.10 -17.16 13.85
C VAL A 293 0.11 -17.36 14.76
N LEU A 294 1.33 -17.16 14.27
CA LEU A 294 2.53 -17.51 15.03
C LEU A 294 2.71 -16.56 16.22
N GLY A 295 2.79 -17.15 17.42
CA GLY A 295 3.01 -16.44 18.66
C GLY A 295 4.39 -15.76 18.69
N ALA A 296 5.42 -16.43 18.16
CA ALA A 296 6.76 -15.86 17.99
C ALA A 296 6.92 -15.12 16.65
N PRO A 297 7.90 -14.20 16.52
CA PRO A 297 8.27 -13.62 15.22
C PRO A 297 8.61 -14.72 14.21
N HIS A 298 8.05 -14.61 13.00
CA HIS A 298 8.09 -15.66 11.98
C HIS A 298 9.25 -15.52 10.99
N GLY A 299 9.97 -14.40 11.05
CA GLY A 299 11.07 -14.11 10.13
C GLY A 299 11.04 -12.65 9.70
N GLY A 300 11.25 -12.42 8.41
CA GLY A 300 11.35 -11.10 7.80
C GLY A 300 12.57 -10.94 6.89
N PRO A 301 12.82 -9.71 6.39
CA PRO A 301 13.82 -9.46 5.36
C PRO A 301 15.22 -9.97 5.70
N ARG A 302 15.67 -9.78 6.95
CA ARG A 302 16.98 -10.27 7.43
C ARG A 302 17.10 -11.78 7.31
N ALA A 303 16.07 -12.53 7.73
CA ALA A 303 16.09 -13.98 7.70
C ALA A 303 16.17 -14.50 6.26
N ARG A 304 15.38 -13.92 5.34
CA ARG A 304 15.40 -14.27 3.92
C ARG A 304 16.73 -13.96 3.24
N LEU A 305 17.34 -12.82 3.55
CA LEU A 305 18.67 -12.47 3.05
C LEU A 305 19.74 -13.47 3.54
N LEU A 306 19.71 -13.88 4.82
CA LEU A 306 20.67 -14.84 5.35
C LEU A 306 20.46 -16.26 4.80
N GLU A 307 19.21 -16.67 4.60
CA GLU A 307 18.89 -17.95 3.94
C GLU A 307 19.43 -17.97 2.50
N ALA A 308 19.22 -16.89 1.73
CA ALA A 308 19.75 -16.76 0.38
C ALA A 308 21.29 -16.67 0.36
N HIS A 309 21.88 -15.94 1.30
CA HIS A 309 23.34 -15.86 1.47
C HIS A 309 23.94 -17.24 1.75
N ALA A 310 23.36 -17.99 2.70
CA ALA A 310 23.84 -19.32 3.05
C ALA A 310 23.70 -20.31 1.88
N ARG A 311 22.61 -20.22 1.10
CA ARG A 311 22.36 -21.12 -0.02
C ARG A 311 23.24 -20.81 -1.24
N TYR A 312 23.46 -19.53 -1.55
CA TYR A 312 24.04 -19.13 -2.83
C TYR A 312 25.36 -18.35 -2.74
N GLY A 313 25.64 -17.68 -1.63
CA GLY A 313 26.86 -16.87 -1.46
C GLY A 313 27.01 -15.73 -2.48
N ARG A 314 25.90 -15.27 -3.07
CA ARG A 314 25.86 -14.25 -4.14
C ARG A 314 25.45 -12.86 -3.64
N PRO A 315 25.71 -11.78 -4.41
CA PRO A 315 25.18 -10.46 -4.11
C PRO A 315 23.65 -10.46 -4.03
N LEU A 316 23.11 -9.74 -3.05
CA LEU A 316 21.69 -9.68 -2.73
C LEU A 316 21.16 -8.25 -2.83
N ALA A 317 19.89 -8.10 -3.17
CA ALA A 317 19.15 -6.85 -2.98
C ALA A 317 17.74 -7.16 -2.52
N ILE A 318 17.14 -6.26 -1.73
CA ILE A 318 15.69 -6.29 -1.53
C ILE A 318 15.07 -5.47 -2.66
N THR A 319 14.42 -6.14 -3.61
CA THR A 319 14.00 -5.53 -4.88
C THR A 319 12.60 -4.91 -4.86
N GLU A 320 11.79 -5.24 -3.85
CA GLU A 320 10.49 -4.63 -3.56
C GLU A 320 10.25 -4.57 -2.05
N VAL A 321 9.85 -3.38 -1.58
CA VAL A 321 9.44 -3.15 -0.18
C VAL A 321 8.23 -2.22 -0.16
N HIS A 322 7.04 -2.82 -0.15
CA HIS A 322 5.77 -2.10 -0.01
C HIS A 322 4.94 -2.67 1.13
N LEU A 323 4.04 -1.85 1.66
CA LEU A 323 3.00 -2.30 2.57
C LEU A 323 1.72 -1.51 2.30
N ASN A 324 0.63 -2.21 1.96
CA ASN A 324 -0.72 -1.65 1.92
C ASN A 324 -1.21 -1.37 3.36
N CYS A 325 -0.87 -0.21 3.91
CA CYS A 325 -1.26 0.16 5.27
C CYS A 325 -1.19 1.67 5.48
N THR A 326 -1.43 2.10 6.72
CA THR A 326 -1.31 3.50 7.13
C THR A 326 0.12 4.01 7.00
N ARG A 327 0.28 5.33 6.90
CA ARG A 327 1.56 5.96 6.56
C ARG A 327 2.71 5.53 7.48
N GLU A 328 2.51 5.56 8.78
CA GLU A 328 3.51 5.14 9.77
C GLU A 328 3.86 3.65 9.67
N GLU A 329 2.93 2.78 9.32
CA GLU A 329 3.22 1.36 9.12
C GLU A 329 4.06 1.13 7.85
N GLN A 330 3.85 1.93 6.80
CA GLN A 330 4.75 1.95 5.64
C GLN A 330 6.16 2.38 6.03
N LEU A 331 6.30 3.42 6.88
CA LEU A 331 7.61 3.85 7.39
C LEU A 331 8.30 2.74 8.18
N ARG A 332 7.57 2.11 9.11
CA ARG A 332 8.08 1.01 9.95
C ARG A 332 8.52 -0.18 9.09
N TRP A 333 7.80 -0.48 8.01
CA TRP A 333 8.12 -1.63 7.15
C TRP A 333 9.37 -1.35 6.32
N PHE A 334 9.44 -0.17 5.71
CA PHE A 334 10.62 0.23 4.94
C PHE A 334 11.87 0.29 5.82
N TRP A 335 11.74 0.85 7.03
CA TRP A 335 12.81 0.85 8.02
C TRP A 335 13.21 -0.55 8.47
N ALA A 336 12.26 -1.46 8.71
CA ALA A 336 12.53 -2.84 9.09
C ALA A 336 13.30 -3.59 7.98
N ALA A 337 12.96 -3.36 6.70
CA ALA A 337 13.69 -3.91 5.57
C ALA A 337 15.13 -3.35 5.48
N TRP A 338 15.30 -2.05 5.68
CA TRP A 338 16.62 -1.40 5.71
C TRP A 338 17.52 -1.93 6.84
N GLN A 339 16.98 -1.99 8.06
CA GLN A 339 17.66 -2.59 9.21
C GLN A 339 17.94 -4.09 8.98
N GLY A 340 17.04 -4.81 8.32
CA GLY A 340 17.24 -6.20 7.96
C GLY A 340 18.41 -6.39 6.99
N ALA A 341 18.54 -5.51 6.00
CA ALA A 341 19.67 -5.50 5.08
C ALA A 341 20.99 -5.19 5.79
N GLN A 342 21.05 -4.14 6.61
CA GLN A 342 22.25 -3.81 7.40
C GLN A 342 22.62 -4.95 8.37
N GLY A 343 21.64 -5.56 9.03
CA GLY A 343 21.84 -6.70 9.93
C GLY A 343 22.31 -7.98 9.22
N ALA A 344 21.97 -8.15 7.94
CA ALA A 344 22.52 -9.22 7.12
C ALA A 344 23.97 -8.91 6.68
N GLN A 345 24.27 -7.66 6.29
CA GLN A 345 25.65 -7.21 6.00
C GLN A 345 26.58 -7.40 7.19
N ALA A 346 26.12 -7.07 8.40
CA ALA A 346 26.88 -7.28 9.63
C ALA A 346 27.24 -8.76 9.91
N GLN A 347 26.55 -9.70 9.24
CA GLN A 347 26.82 -11.14 9.31
C GLN A 347 27.49 -11.69 8.04
N GLY A 348 28.05 -10.81 7.19
CA GLY A 348 28.84 -11.20 6.02
C GLY A 348 28.07 -11.32 4.70
N ALA A 349 26.76 -11.11 4.69
CA ALA A 349 25.99 -11.12 3.45
C ALA A 349 26.28 -9.88 2.60
N ASP A 350 26.50 -10.07 1.29
CA ASP A 350 26.73 -8.97 0.35
C ASP A 350 25.41 -8.33 -0.12
N VAL A 351 24.77 -7.55 0.75
CA VAL A 351 23.52 -6.85 0.43
C VAL A 351 23.83 -5.49 -0.20
N ARG A 352 23.44 -5.30 -1.45
CA ARG A 352 23.79 -4.14 -2.28
C ARG A 352 22.77 -3.01 -2.19
N ALA A 353 21.48 -3.33 -2.08
CA ALA A 353 20.42 -2.33 -2.16
C ALA A 353 19.11 -2.73 -1.47
N VAL A 354 18.30 -1.72 -1.19
CA VAL A 354 16.90 -1.82 -0.76
C VAL A 354 16.06 -0.91 -1.66
N THR A 355 15.00 -1.46 -2.24
CA THR A 355 14.18 -0.77 -3.23
C THR A 355 12.88 -0.27 -2.62
N ALA A 356 12.65 1.04 -2.68
CA ALA A 356 11.35 1.63 -2.38
C ALA A 356 10.40 1.40 -3.57
N TRP A 357 9.51 0.42 -3.41
CA TRP A 357 8.46 0.06 -4.36
C TRP A 357 7.13 0.06 -3.61
N ALA A 358 5.99 0.46 -4.18
CA ALA A 358 5.87 1.09 -5.50
C ALA A 358 6.00 2.62 -5.37
N ALA A 359 6.84 3.24 -6.21
CA ALA A 359 7.14 4.67 -6.09
C ALA A 359 5.88 5.56 -6.20
N PHE A 360 4.98 5.27 -7.12
CA PHE A 360 3.76 6.05 -7.36
C PHE A 360 2.50 5.35 -6.80
N GLY A 361 2.70 4.40 -5.90
CA GLY A 361 1.65 3.52 -5.41
C GLY A 361 1.23 2.48 -6.43
N ALA A 362 0.15 1.77 -6.12
CA ALA A 362 -0.38 0.70 -6.94
C ALA A 362 -1.90 0.54 -6.75
N PHE A 363 -2.58 0.00 -7.76
CA PHE A 363 -4.02 -0.20 -7.75
C PHE A 363 -4.38 -1.69 -7.72
N GLU A 364 -5.46 -2.04 -7.02
CA GLU A 364 -6.12 -3.37 -7.01
C GLU A 364 -5.28 -4.56 -6.50
N TRP A 365 -4.07 -4.34 -5.97
CA TRP A 365 -3.23 -5.42 -5.43
C TRP A 365 -3.83 -6.09 -4.19
N ASN A 366 -4.65 -5.38 -3.41
CA ASN A 366 -5.50 -5.96 -2.37
C ASN A 366 -6.40 -7.11 -2.87
N SER A 367 -6.64 -7.18 -4.19
CA SER A 367 -7.41 -8.23 -4.86
C SER A 367 -6.55 -9.10 -5.79
N LEU A 368 -5.22 -9.00 -5.71
CA LEU A 368 -4.28 -9.63 -6.66
C LEU A 368 -4.59 -9.24 -8.11
N LEU A 369 -5.00 -7.98 -8.34
CA LEU A 369 -5.38 -7.45 -9.66
C LEU A 369 -6.58 -8.16 -10.31
N THR A 370 -7.36 -8.91 -9.53
CA THR A 370 -8.53 -9.65 -10.05
C THR A 370 -9.84 -8.85 -10.04
N ARG A 371 -9.85 -7.69 -9.35
CA ARG A 371 -11.00 -6.79 -9.29
C ARG A 371 -10.61 -5.37 -9.74
N ARG A 372 -11.63 -4.54 -9.97
CA ARG A 372 -11.48 -3.12 -10.35
C ARG A 372 -12.42 -2.28 -9.50
N GLU A 373 -12.08 -2.14 -8.23
CA GLU A 373 -12.88 -1.45 -7.21
C GLU A 373 -12.43 0.00 -6.97
N GLY A 374 -11.38 0.44 -7.65
CA GLY A 374 -10.71 1.74 -7.46
C GLY A 374 -9.81 1.76 -6.22
N HIS A 375 -9.39 0.59 -5.71
CA HIS A 375 -8.57 0.52 -4.50
C HIS A 375 -7.14 0.96 -4.81
N TYR A 376 -6.72 2.08 -4.26
CA TYR A 376 -5.38 2.64 -4.42
C TYR A 376 -4.58 2.53 -3.13
N GLU A 377 -3.31 2.13 -3.27
CA GLU A 377 -2.34 2.04 -2.20
C GLU A 377 -1.21 3.04 -2.45
N SER A 378 -1.09 4.06 -1.61
CA SER A 378 -0.10 5.12 -1.82
C SER A 378 1.35 4.65 -1.65
N GLY A 379 2.25 5.22 -2.45
CA GLY A 379 3.68 4.92 -2.43
C GLY A 379 4.56 6.03 -1.85
N LEU A 380 5.77 6.19 -2.41
CA LEU A 380 6.64 7.34 -2.16
C LEU A 380 5.93 8.66 -2.54
N TRP A 381 5.17 8.63 -3.63
CA TRP A 381 4.23 9.66 -4.01
C TRP A 381 2.81 9.11 -4.00
N ASP A 382 1.93 9.98 -3.55
CA ASP A 382 0.50 9.84 -3.67
C ASP A 382 0.07 10.50 -4.99
N VAL A 383 -0.45 9.71 -5.94
CA VAL A 383 -0.86 10.20 -7.27
C VAL A 383 -2.28 10.75 -7.30
N ARG A 384 -2.86 10.93 -6.12
CA ARG A 384 -4.26 11.28 -5.99
C ARG A 384 -4.59 12.76 -6.15
N ALA A 385 -3.56 13.58 -6.25
CA ALA A 385 -3.66 15.00 -6.56
C ALA A 385 -3.37 15.24 -8.05
N PRO A 386 -3.70 16.42 -8.59
CA PRO A 386 -3.34 16.79 -9.98
C PRO A 386 -1.84 16.64 -10.29
N GLN A 387 -0.99 16.66 -9.26
CA GLN A 387 0.43 16.40 -9.33
C GLN A 387 0.82 15.37 -8.25
N PRO A 388 1.75 14.44 -8.52
CA PRO A 388 2.23 13.49 -7.52
C PRO A 388 2.76 14.20 -6.26
N ARG A 389 2.16 13.88 -5.12
CA ARG A 389 2.45 14.52 -3.83
C ARG A 389 3.38 13.63 -3.00
N PRO A 390 4.53 14.12 -2.52
CA PRO A 390 5.44 13.30 -1.73
C PRO A 390 4.78 12.90 -0.41
N THR A 391 4.99 11.65 -0.01
CA THR A 391 4.50 11.14 1.26
C THR A 391 5.60 11.15 2.31
N ALA A 392 5.26 10.84 3.58
CA ALA A 392 6.26 10.62 4.61
C ALA A 392 7.28 9.53 4.22
N LEU A 393 6.88 8.56 3.38
CA LEU A 393 7.76 7.51 2.90
C LEU A 393 8.85 8.06 1.97
N ALA A 394 8.53 9.04 1.12
CA ALA A 394 9.55 9.74 0.32
C ALA A 394 10.55 10.49 1.20
N GLN A 395 10.11 11.07 2.32
CA GLN A 395 11.00 11.73 3.27
C GLN A 395 11.94 10.72 3.93
N LEU A 396 11.42 9.55 4.36
CA LEU A 396 12.24 8.47 4.92
C LEU A 396 13.24 7.93 3.90
N ALA A 397 12.81 7.66 2.67
CA ALA A 397 13.69 7.18 1.61
C ALA A 397 14.83 8.18 1.33
N ARG A 398 14.51 9.48 1.23
CA ARG A 398 15.51 10.53 1.08
C ARG A 398 16.47 10.58 2.27
N ALA A 399 15.96 10.47 3.50
CA ALA A 399 16.82 10.47 4.69
C ALA A 399 17.82 9.31 4.65
N LEU A 400 17.36 8.10 4.31
CA LEU A 400 18.20 6.92 4.18
C LEU A 400 19.25 7.03 3.08
N ALA A 401 18.90 7.59 1.92
CA ALA A 401 19.83 7.80 0.81
C ALA A 401 20.97 8.79 1.16
N HIS A 402 20.75 9.70 2.10
CA HIS A 402 21.69 10.76 2.48
C HIS A 402 22.24 10.60 3.91
N ASP A 403 22.05 9.44 4.55
CA ASP A 403 22.46 9.16 5.93
C ASP A 403 21.98 10.21 6.94
N ALA A 404 20.74 10.70 6.75
CA ALA A 404 20.10 11.67 7.62
C ALA A 404 19.23 10.98 8.69
N PRO A 405 18.92 11.68 9.82
CA PRO A 405 18.06 11.13 10.86
C PRO A 405 16.69 10.69 10.33
N VAL A 406 16.26 9.51 10.75
CA VAL A 406 14.94 8.96 10.41
C VAL A 406 13.89 9.39 11.45
N SER A 407 12.62 9.45 11.02
CA SER A 407 11.50 9.78 11.92
C SER A 407 11.40 8.78 13.08
N ALA A 408 11.17 9.26 14.30
CA ALA A 408 10.96 8.42 15.48
C ALA A 408 9.76 7.46 15.32
N LEU A 409 8.79 7.79 14.45
CA LEU A 409 7.66 6.91 14.16
C LEU A 409 8.07 5.65 13.39
N ALA A 410 9.09 5.73 12.54
CA ALA A 410 9.64 4.58 11.82
C ALA A 410 10.36 3.60 12.76
N LEU A 411 10.85 4.09 13.91
CA LEU A 411 11.61 3.30 14.89
C LEU A 411 10.72 2.45 15.80
N SER A 412 9.43 2.77 15.88
CA SER A 412 8.48 2.03 16.70
C SER A 412 8.08 0.67 16.07
N PRO A 413 7.62 -0.31 16.87
CA PRO A 413 7.23 -1.61 16.34
C PRO A 413 6.05 -1.52 15.37
N GLY A 414 6.18 -2.14 14.18
CA GLY A 414 5.09 -2.29 13.22
C GLY A 414 3.98 -3.22 13.72
N TRP A 415 2.81 -3.17 13.08
CA TRP A 415 1.67 -4.00 13.48
C TRP A 415 2.00 -5.50 13.52
N TRP A 416 2.90 -5.98 12.66
CA TRP A 416 3.37 -7.37 12.62
C TRP A 416 4.23 -7.79 13.83
N ALA A 417 4.65 -6.86 14.68
CA ALA A 417 5.32 -7.14 15.94
C ALA A 417 4.41 -6.95 17.16
N ARG A 418 3.22 -6.34 16.99
CA ARG A 418 2.25 -6.06 18.06
C ARG A 418 1.30 -7.25 18.25
N ALA A 419 0.61 -7.30 19.40
CA ALA A 419 -0.31 -8.40 19.73
C ALA A 419 -1.54 -8.44 18.80
N GLY A 420 -2.01 -7.27 18.35
CA GLY A 420 -3.16 -7.14 17.44
C GLY A 420 -2.94 -7.73 16.04
N ARG A 421 -1.75 -8.28 15.73
CA ARG A 421 -1.54 -9.03 14.50
C ARG A 421 -2.29 -10.35 14.47
N LEU A 422 -2.50 -10.98 15.62
CA LEU A 422 -3.06 -12.33 15.74
C LEU A 422 -4.58 -12.25 15.51
N LEU A 423 -5.02 -12.81 14.37
CA LEU A 423 -6.45 -12.86 14.00
C LEU A 423 -7.06 -14.23 14.27
N TYR A 424 -6.22 -15.23 14.52
CA TYR A 424 -6.61 -16.60 14.82
C TYR A 424 -6.00 -17.03 16.16
N PRO A 425 -6.48 -18.12 16.78
CA PRO A 425 -5.88 -18.59 18.02
C PRO A 425 -4.38 -18.85 17.81
N PRO A 426 -3.48 -18.35 18.69
CA PRO A 426 -2.05 -18.40 18.42
C PRO A 426 -1.49 -19.82 18.39
N GLN A 427 -0.41 -20.02 17.63
CA GLN A 427 0.45 -21.20 17.69
C GLN A 427 1.74 -20.84 18.43
N GLY A 428 1.97 -21.46 19.58
CA GLY A 428 3.13 -21.21 20.45
C GLY A 428 2.95 -20.02 21.39
N GLU A 429 4.01 -19.70 22.14
CA GLU A 429 4.03 -18.58 23.09
C GLU A 429 3.95 -17.23 22.36
N VAL A 430 3.07 -16.34 22.83
CA VAL A 430 2.87 -15.02 22.20
C VAL A 430 3.97 -14.05 22.65
N GLN A 431 4.83 -13.70 21.71
CA GLN A 431 5.81 -12.63 21.82
C GLN A 431 5.31 -11.41 21.04
N ALA A 432 5.01 -10.35 21.76
CA ALA A 432 4.52 -9.10 21.18
C ALA A 432 5.20 -7.91 21.82
N GLN A 433 5.43 -6.88 21.01
CA GLN A 433 5.95 -5.60 21.46
C GLN A 433 4.78 -4.62 21.65
N PRO A 434 4.79 -3.80 22.71
CA PRO A 434 3.79 -2.74 22.85
C PRO A 434 3.97 -1.69 21.77
N ALA A 435 2.91 -0.91 21.50
CA ALA A 435 3.07 0.32 20.74
C ALA A 435 4.05 1.25 21.47
N GLY A 436 4.88 1.97 20.72
CA GLY A 436 5.93 2.82 21.27
C GLY A 436 6.19 4.04 20.40
N GLY A 437 7.12 4.89 20.84
CA GLY A 437 7.47 6.14 20.18
C GLY A 437 6.84 7.38 20.85
N PRO A 438 7.16 8.58 20.35
CA PRO A 438 6.58 9.81 20.86
C PRO A 438 5.05 9.81 20.70
N PRO A 439 4.29 10.46 21.61
CA PRO A 439 2.84 10.50 21.50
C PRO A 439 2.32 11.56 20.53
N LEU A 440 1.09 11.39 20.07
CA LEU A 440 0.26 12.45 19.50
C LEU A 440 -0.42 13.20 20.65
N LEU A 441 -0.24 14.52 20.74
CA LEU A 441 -0.94 15.33 21.73
C LEU A 441 -2.29 15.80 21.16
N ILE A 442 -3.37 15.40 21.81
CA ILE A 442 -4.75 15.71 21.40
C ILE A 442 -5.30 16.80 22.33
N VAL A 443 -5.64 17.95 21.76
CA VAL A 443 -6.38 19.02 22.45
C VAL A 443 -7.85 18.90 22.06
N GLY A 444 -8.68 18.37 22.95
CA GLY A 444 -10.07 18.08 22.67
C GLY A 444 -10.94 17.97 23.94
N ALA A 445 -12.26 18.07 23.77
CA ALA A 445 -13.19 18.21 24.88
C ALA A 445 -13.58 16.87 25.54
N GLY A 446 -13.00 15.75 25.10
CA GLY A 446 -13.34 14.41 25.62
C GLY A 446 -14.65 13.85 25.08
N GLY A 447 -15.07 14.27 23.88
CA GLY A 447 -16.29 13.80 23.23
C GLY A 447 -16.10 12.52 22.38
N PRO A 448 -17.15 12.08 21.66
CA PRO A 448 -17.08 10.88 20.82
C PRO A 448 -15.99 10.93 19.75
N LEU A 449 -15.74 12.11 19.16
CA LEU A 449 -14.68 12.30 18.17
C LEU A 449 -13.26 12.14 18.76
N ASP A 450 -13.04 12.60 20.00
CA ASP A 450 -11.79 12.35 20.74
C ASP A 450 -11.57 10.85 20.95
N GLN A 451 -12.64 10.11 21.28
CA GLN A 451 -12.58 8.66 21.41
C GLN A 451 -12.25 8.00 20.07
N THR A 452 -12.96 8.35 18.99
CA THR A 452 -12.69 7.84 17.64
C THR A 452 -11.23 8.06 17.22
N LEU A 453 -10.66 9.24 17.45
CA LEU A 453 -9.25 9.50 17.14
C LEU A 453 -8.31 8.63 17.98
N ARG A 454 -8.59 8.45 19.27
CA ARG A 454 -7.78 7.58 20.14
C ARG A 454 -7.84 6.12 19.71
N ASP A 455 -9.00 5.62 19.31
CA ASP A 455 -9.17 4.25 18.82
C ASP A 455 -8.40 4.04 17.50
N ILE A 456 -8.51 5.00 16.58
CA ILE A 456 -7.71 5.02 15.34
C ILE A 456 -6.21 5.02 15.66
N CYS A 457 -5.76 5.85 16.60
CA CYS A 457 -4.36 5.90 17.00
C CYS A 457 -3.89 4.59 17.65
N ALA A 458 -4.72 3.96 18.48
CA ALA A 458 -4.42 2.66 19.09
C ALA A 458 -4.19 1.57 18.03
N VAL A 459 -5.09 1.45 17.04
CA VAL A 459 -4.92 0.51 15.91
C VAL A 459 -3.64 0.81 15.13
N ARG A 460 -3.38 2.08 14.85
CA ARG A 460 -2.18 2.60 14.17
C ARG A 460 -0.89 2.49 15.00
N GLY A 461 -0.98 2.12 16.27
CA GLY A 461 0.18 2.03 17.16
C GLY A 461 0.83 3.38 17.42
N LEU A 462 0.01 4.44 17.49
CA LEU A 462 0.42 5.80 17.82
C LEU A 462 0.00 6.08 19.28
N PRO A 463 0.94 6.21 20.23
CA PRO A 463 0.62 6.62 21.59
C PRO A 463 -0.07 7.99 21.58
N THR A 464 -0.97 8.25 22.53
CA THR A 464 -1.69 9.53 22.62
C THR A 464 -1.64 10.12 24.02
N VAL A 465 -1.63 11.45 24.11
CA VAL A 465 -1.79 12.21 25.35
C VAL A 465 -2.90 13.23 25.13
N THR A 466 -3.90 13.26 26.00
CA THR A 466 -5.02 14.20 25.88
C THR A 466 -4.83 15.39 26.81
N LEU A 467 -5.12 16.59 26.30
CA LEU A 467 -5.06 17.84 27.02
C LEU A 467 -6.43 18.53 27.00
N ASN A 468 -6.91 18.92 28.18
CA ASN A 468 -8.16 19.67 28.31
C ASN A 468 -8.01 21.10 27.71
N PRO A 469 -8.90 21.52 26.79
CA PRO A 469 -8.87 22.83 26.14
C PRO A 469 -8.94 24.02 27.11
N HIS A 470 -9.74 23.91 28.17
CA HIS A 470 -9.88 24.96 29.19
C HIS A 470 -8.59 25.12 30.00
N ALA A 471 -7.95 24.00 30.34
CA ALA A 471 -6.66 24.03 31.02
C ALA A 471 -5.62 24.76 30.16
N TRP A 472 -5.51 24.44 28.88
CA TRP A 472 -4.56 25.12 27.96
C TRP A 472 -4.78 26.63 27.86
N ALA A 473 -6.04 27.06 27.78
CA ALA A 473 -6.39 28.47 27.63
C ALA A 473 -5.86 29.33 28.79
N GLY A 474 -5.85 28.78 30.01
CA GLY A 474 -5.39 29.43 31.24
C GLY A 474 -3.88 29.46 31.46
N LEU A 475 -3.09 28.65 30.75
CA LEU A 475 -1.63 28.54 31.00
C LEU A 475 -0.85 29.81 30.62
N ALA A 476 0.18 30.14 31.40
CA ALA A 476 1.18 31.13 31.01
C ALA A 476 2.10 30.58 29.87
N PRO A 477 2.78 31.43 29.08
CA PRO A 477 3.64 30.98 27.98
C PRO A 477 4.70 29.94 28.39
N ALA A 478 5.38 30.14 29.52
CA ALA A 478 6.38 29.19 30.01
C ALA A 478 5.76 27.83 30.38
N ALA A 479 4.58 27.82 31.00
CA ALA A 479 3.87 26.59 31.35
C ALA A 479 3.40 25.84 30.10
N ARG A 480 2.98 26.53 29.04
CA ARG A 480 2.64 25.91 27.75
C ARG A 480 3.84 25.20 27.13
N ALA A 481 5.01 25.85 27.12
CA ALA A 481 6.23 25.25 26.62
C ALA A 481 6.63 24.01 27.44
N ALA A 482 6.50 24.08 28.77
CA ALA A 482 6.78 22.97 29.66
C ALA A 482 5.83 21.77 29.44
N VAL A 483 4.54 21.99 29.22
CA VAL A 483 3.57 20.92 28.93
C VAL A 483 3.94 20.20 27.62
N LEU A 484 4.24 20.94 26.56
CA LEU A 484 4.67 20.35 25.29
C LEU A 484 6.00 19.61 25.43
N GLY A 485 6.97 20.20 26.14
CA GLY A 485 8.28 19.57 26.38
C GLY A 485 8.19 18.28 27.18
N ALA A 486 7.39 18.27 28.26
CA ALA A 486 7.19 17.08 29.10
C ALA A 486 6.50 15.93 28.35
N ALA A 487 5.56 16.23 27.46
CA ALA A 487 4.91 15.22 26.63
C ALA A 487 5.79 14.75 25.46
N SER A 488 6.71 15.59 24.98
CA SER A 488 7.57 15.35 23.81
C SER A 488 6.81 14.75 22.61
N PRO A 489 5.69 15.37 22.18
CA PRO A 489 4.87 14.78 21.15
C PRO A 489 5.53 14.90 19.77
N TRP A 490 5.19 14.01 18.84
CA TRP A 490 5.62 14.17 17.44
C TRP A 490 4.75 15.16 16.67
N ALA A 491 3.51 15.37 17.11
CA ALA A 491 2.60 16.39 16.59
C ALA A 491 1.48 16.71 17.59
N VAL A 492 0.78 17.82 17.31
CA VAL A 492 -0.37 18.28 18.07
C VAL A 492 -1.62 18.30 17.17
N VAL A 493 -2.74 17.77 17.67
CA VAL A 493 -4.05 17.84 17.02
C VAL A 493 -4.99 18.67 17.88
N ASN A 494 -5.50 19.77 17.34
CA ASN A 494 -6.60 20.55 17.90
C ASN A 494 -7.92 20.07 17.26
N LEU A 495 -8.62 19.18 17.97
CA LEU A 495 -9.87 18.60 17.49
C LEU A 495 -11.02 19.63 17.47
N PRO A 496 -12.10 19.38 16.70
CA PRO A 496 -13.36 20.08 16.86
C PRO A 496 -13.83 20.06 18.32
N GLY A 497 -14.26 21.22 18.84
CA GLY A 497 -14.55 21.39 20.27
C GLY A 497 -13.31 21.65 21.15
N GLY A 498 -12.12 21.68 20.55
CA GLY A 498 -10.86 22.08 21.20
C GLY A 498 -10.74 23.59 21.43
N VAL A 499 -9.51 24.12 21.36
CA VAL A 499 -9.29 25.57 21.56
C VAL A 499 -9.60 26.34 20.28
N VAL A 500 -10.25 27.50 20.43
CA VAL A 500 -10.60 28.41 19.33
C VAL A 500 -10.06 29.82 19.58
N GLY A 501 -10.08 30.66 18.55
CA GLY A 501 -9.70 32.06 18.63
C GLY A 501 -8.31 32.27 19.23
N ARG A 502 -8.20 33.09 20.28
CA ARG A 502 -6.90 33.42 20.90
C ARG A 502 -6.25 32.20 21.54
N GLY A 503 -7.03 31.21 22.00
CA GLY A 503 -6.51 29.96 22.55
C GLY A 503 -5.77 29.14 21.49
N ALA A 504 -6.39 28.97 20.32
CA ALA A 504 -5.79 28.32 19.16
C ALA A 504 -4.55 29.08 18.66
N ALA A 505 -4.59 30.42 18.63
CA ALA A 505 -3.44 31.23 18.26
C ALA A 505 -2.22 31.01 19.18
N ARG A 506 -2.47 30.84 20.48
CA ARG A 506 -1.44 30.52 21.47
C ARG A 506 -0.93 29.08 21.32
N LEU A 507 -1.81 28.12 20.99
CA LEU A 507 -1.42 26.76 20.64
C LEU A 507 -0.48 26.74 19.43
N ALA A 508 -0.89 27.42 18.36
CA ALA A 508 -0.07 27.56 17.15
C ALA A 508 1.30 28.20 17.44
N SER A 509 1.35 29.26 18.24
CA SER A 509 2.62 29.91 18.62
C SER A 509 3.53 28.96 19.40
N ALA A 510 2.98 28.17 20.32
CA ALA A 510 3.75 27.22 21.12
C ALA A 510 4.28 26.05 20.27
N CYS A 511 3.47 25.54 19.33
CA CYS A 511 3.90 24.51 18.39
C CYS A 511 5.02 25.03 17.48
N ALA A 512 4.85 26.23 16.90
CA ALA A 512 5.85 26.86 16.03
C ALA A 512 7.19 27.09 16.74
N ALA A 513 7.16 27.53 18.01
CA ALA A 513 8.36 27.74 18.81
C ALA A 513 9.17 26.45 19.08
N GLN A 514 8.55 25.28 18.99
CA GLN A 514 9.19 23.97 19.18
C GLN A 514 9.31 23.16 17.89
N GLY A 515 8.94 23.73 16.73
CA GLY A 515 8.95 23.03 15.46
C GLY A 515 7.96 21.86 15.36
N LEU A 516 6.90 21.86 16.18
CA LEU A 516 5.91 20.79 16.22
C LEU A 516 4.86 20.96 15.10
N PRO A 517 4.57 19.91 14.31
CA PRO A 517 3.43 19.89 13.41
C PRO A 517 2.12 20.09 14.17
N LEU A 518 1.24 20.93 13.63
CA LEU A 518 -0.08 21.23 14.20
C LEU A 518 -1.16 20.93 13.17
N LEU A 519 -2.08 20.04 13.51
CA LEU A 519 -3.34 19.84 12.79
C LEU A 519 -4.47 20.55 13.56
N SER A 520 -5.26 21.37 12.87
CA SER A 520 -6.48 21.98 13.40
C SER A 520 -7.64 21.74 12.46
N PHE A 521 -8.82 21.52 13.02
CA PHE A 521 -10.04 21.37 12.22
C PHE A 521 -10.84 22.67 12.14
N SER A 522 -11.58 22.82 11.05
CA SER A 522 -12.55 23.87 10.76
C SER A 522 -13.74 23.28 10.01
N GLY A 523 -14.77 24.07 9.74
CA GLY A 523 -16.02 23.62 9.13
C GLY A 523 -16.36 24.40 7.87
N ALA A 524 -17.19 23.82 7.01
CA ALA A 524 -17.68 24.47 5.79
C ALA A 524 -18.49 25.75 6.06
N GLY A 525 -19.04 25.92 7.28
CA GLY A 525 -19.74 27.15 7.71
C GLY A 525 -18.94 28.45 7.57
N VAL A 526 -17.61 28.40 7.37
CA VAL A 526 -16.80 29.59 7.04
C VAL A 526 -17.21 30.28 5.74
N PHE A 527 -17.94 29.58 4.85
CA PHE A 527 -18.48 30.13 3.61
C PHE A 527 -19.92 30.68 3.75
N GLY A 528 -20.50 30.63 4.95
CA GLY A 528 -21.84 31.14 5.20
C GLY A 528 -22.91 30.06 5.02
N ARG A 529 -23.98 30.37 4.28
CA ARG A 529 -25.14 29.46 4.11
C ARG A 529 -24.95 28.57 2.89
N ALA A 530 -25.43 27.33 2.97
CA ALA A 530 -25.41 26.42 1.82
C ALA A 530 -26.16 27.01 0.62
N GLY A 531 -25.56 26.83 -0.56
CA GLY A 531 -26.06 27.30 -1.84
C GLY A 531 -26.08 26.20 -2.91
N ALA A 532 -26.16 26.61 -4.17
CA ALA A 532 -26.20 25.71 -5.32
C ALA A 532 -24.81 25.29 -5.84
N ALA A 533 -23.72 25.75 -5.21
CA ALA A 533 -22.35 25.48 -5.63
C ALA A 533 -21.49 25.03 -4.44
N ALA A 534 -20.43 24.26 -4.74
CA ALA A 534 -19.44 23.84 -3.76
C ALA A 534 -18.22 24.77 -3.76
N HIS A 535 -17.65 24.98 -2.58
CA HIS A 535 -16.51 25.88 -2.36
C HIS A 535 -15.16 25.14 -2.41
N ALA A 536 -14.20 25.73 -3.11
CA ALA A 536 -12.79 25.30 -3.15
C ALA A 536 -11.95 26.02 -2.06
N GLU A 537 -10.74 25.53 -1.79
CA GLU A 537 -9.85 26.08 -0.76
C GLU A 537 -9.52 27.56 -0.97
N HIS A 538 -9.35 28.00 -2.23
CA HIS A 538 -9.08 29.39 -2.59
C HIS A 538 -10.27 30.35 -2.51
N ASP A 539 -11.51 29.84 -2.38
CA ASP A 539 -12.69 30.69 -2.37
C ASP A 539 -12.67 31.63 -1.15
N PRO A 540 -13.15 32.87 -1.28
CA PRO A 540 -13.18 33.81 -0.17
C PRO A 540 -14.14 33.35 0.93
N VAL A 541 -13.66 33.33 2.17
CA VAL A 541 -14.49 33.02 3.34
C VAL A 541 -15.51 34.14 3.59
N ALA A 542 -16.77 33.77 3.79
CA ALA A 542 -17.90 34.69 3.97
C ALA A 542 -18.81 34.24 5.15
N PRO A 543 -18.28 34.22 6.39
CA PRO A 543 -18.98 33.64 7.53
C PRO A 543 -20.27 34.42 7.89
N ALA A 544 -21.40 33.71 7.93
CA ALA A 544 -22.72 34.32 8.12
C ALA A 544 -23.05 34.62 9.60
N ASP A 545 -22.58 33.79 10.53
CA ASP A 545 -22.91 33.87 11.96
C ASP A 545 -21.67 34.06 12.86
N PRO A 546 -21.84 34.36 14.16
CA PRO A 546 -20.72 34.56 15.09
C PRO A 546 -19.78 33.35 15.23
N ALA A 547 -20.30 32.12 15.20
CA ALA A 547 -19.49 30.92 15.34
C ALA A 547 -18.63 30.69 14.09
N ALA A 548 -19.22 30.85 12.89
CA ALA A 548 -18.50 30.84 11.62
C ALA A 548 -17.42 31.94 11.56
N ARG A 549 -17.70 33.15 12.07
CA ARG A 549 -16.71 34.24 12.16
C ARG A 549 -15.53 33.86 13.07
N GLN A 550 -15.81 33.19 14.18
CA GLN A 550 -14.78 32.72 15.10
C GLN A 550 -13.93 31.61 14.49
N LEU A 551 -14.51 30.66 13.75
CA LEU A 551 -13.77 29.64 13.00
C LEU A 551 -12.86 30.29 11.94
N ALA A 552 -13.40 31.16 11.09
CA ALA A 552 -12.63 31.86 10.06
C ALA A 552 -11.52 32.76 10.66
N GLN A 553 -11.73 33.35 11.84
CA GLN A 553 -10.67 34.07 12.56
C GLN A 553 -9.62 33.12 13.15
N THR A 554 -10.05 31.95 13.62
CA THR A 554 -9.17 30.89 14.14
C THR A 554 -8.23 30.38 13.06
N GLU A 555 -8.73 30.07 11.86
CA GLU A 555 -7.91 29.65 10.71
C GLU A 555 -6.80 30.67 10.42
N ARG A 556 -7.19 31.95 10.28
CA ARG A 556 -6.25 33.06 10.01
C ARG A 556 -5.19 33.19 11.09
N TRP A 557 -5.57 33.08 12.36
CA TRP A 557 -4.59 33.18 13.44
C TRP A 557 -3.70 31.95 13.52
N VAL A 558 -4.22 30.74 13.40
CA VAL A 558 -3.40 29.51 13.42
C VAL A 558 -2.34 29.58 12.32
N LEU A 559 -2.73 29.86 11.08
CA LEU A 559 -1.80 29.92 9.94
C LEU A 559 -0.80 31.09 10.06
N ALA A 560 -1.22 32.23 10.62
CA ALA A 560 -0.31 33.36 10.83
C ALA A 560 0.74 33.12 11.94
N ARG A 561 0.43 32.30 12.96
CA ARG A 561 1.38 32.00 14.05
C ARG A 561 2.18 30.72 13.82
N CYS A 562 1.63 29.77 13.08
CA CYS A 562 2.27 28.52 12.69
C CYS A 562 2.04 28.30 11.19
N PRO A 563 2.92 28.82 10.31
CA PRO A 563 2.81 28.61 8.87
C PRO A 563 2.89 27.14 8.44
N GLN A 564 3.42 26.27 9.31
CA GLN A 564 3.47 24.82 9.09
C GLN A 564 2.21 24.09 9.54
N ALA A 565 1.20 24.79 10.06
CA ALA A 565 -0.03 24.15 10.49
C ALA A 565 -0.85 23.65 9.29
N LEU A 566 -1.47 22.49 9.48
CA LEU A 566 -2.49 21.93 8.61
C LEU A 566 -3.86 22.31 9.17
N VAL A 567 -4.69 22.95 8.34
CA VAL A 567 -6.07 23.30 8.68
C VAL A 567 -7.02 22.51 7.78
N VAL A 568 -7.75 21.56 8.35
CA VAL A 568 -8.69 20.72 7.61
C VAL A 568 -10.10 21.28 7.76
N ARG A 569 -10.74 21.64 6.65
CA ARG A 569 -12.17 21.93 6.57
C ARG A 569 -12.92 20.69 6.09
N ALA A 570 -14.05 20.41 6.72
CA ALA A 570 -14.99 19.39 6.29
C ALA A 570 -16.43 19.87 6.48
N GLY A 571 -17.38 19.21 5.82
CA GLY A 571 -18.81 19.41 6.08
C GLY A 571 -19.26 18.69 7.35
N ALA A 572 -20.57 18.54 7.52
CA ALA A 572 -21.14 17.83 8.65
C ALA A 572 -20.59 16.40 8.77
N LEU A 573 -20.14 16.02 9.97
CA LEU A 573 -19.63 14.70 10.24
C LEU A 573 -20.74 13.71 10.54
N PHE A 574 -20.53 12.45 10.18
CA PHE A 574 -21.31 11.32 10.68
C PHE A 574 -20.39 10.18 11.10
N GLY A 575 -20.91 9.23 11.90
CA GLY A 575 -20.17 8.04 12.30
C GLY A 575 -19.27 8.20 13.52
N THR A 576 -19.54 9.20 14.38
CA THR A 576 -18.87 9.33 15.68
C THR A 576 -19.47 8.43 16.78
N GLY A 577 -20.46 7.61 16.44
CA GLY A 577 -21.18 6.70 17.33
C GLY A 577 -22.02 5.69 16.52
N ALA A 578 -22.73 4.79 17.21
CA ALA A 578 -23.56 3.79 16.55
C ALA A 578 -24.65 4.46 15.69
N PRO A 579 -25.07 3.85 14.56
CA PRO A 579 -26.11 4.43 13.69
C PRO A 579 -27.44 4.74 14.42
N GLN A 580 -27.69 4.07 15.56
CA GLN A 580 -28.88 4.23 16.40
C GLN A 580 -28.85 5.51 17.26
N ASP A 581 -27.68 6.10 17.50
CA ASP A 581 -27.48 7.24 18.42
C ASP A 581 -27.51 8.61 17.70
N SER A 582 -28.20 8.70 16.56
CA SER A 582 -28.26 9.86 15.65
C SER A 582 -26.93 10.29 14.99
N GLY A 583 -25.76 9.89 15.51
CA GLY A 583 -24.47 9.73 14.82
C GLY A 583 -23.89 10.90 14.00
N VAL A 584 -24.56 12.04 13.91
CA VAL A 584 -24.23 13.19 13.05
C VAL A 584 -23.77 14.36 13.93
N LEU A 585 -22.56 14.84 13.69
CA LEU A 585 -21.93 15.96 14.39
C LEU A 585 -21.60 17.06 13.37
N ALA A 586 -22.23 18.23 13.47
CA ALA A 586 -21.81 19.38 12.68
C ALA A 586 -20.45 19.91 13.19
N LEU A 587 -19.53 20.24 12.29
CA LEU A 587 -18.23 20.86 12.64
C LEU A 587 -18.33 22.35 13.00
N GLY A 588 -19.56 22.88 13.10
CA GLY A 588 -19.88 24.25 13.47
C GLY A 588 -21.22 24.33 14.22
N ALA A 589 -21.52 25.50 14.79
CA ALA A 589 -22.79 25.72 15.46
C ALA A 589 -23.95 25.70 14.43
N PRO A 590 -25.08 25.04 14.72
CA PRO A 590 -26.24 25.09 13.84
C PRO A 590 -26.70 26.55 13.72
N SER A 591 -26.75 27.07 12.49
CA SER A 591 -27.35 28.40 12.28
C SER A 591 -28.84 28.31 12.64
N THR A 592 -29.30 29.14 13.56
CA THR A 592 -30.69 29.12 14.01
C THR A 592 -31.60 29.80 12.97
N GLY A 593 -32.44 29.01 12.30
CA GLY A 593 -33.62 29.53 11.57
C GLY A 593 -33.93 28.86 10.23
N GLY A 594 -35.15 28.32 10.10
CA GLY A 594 -35.85 28.06 8.85
C GLY A 594 -35.94 26.58 8.45
N GLY A 595 -37.16 26.05 8.33
CA GLY A 595 -37.41 24.72 7.79
C GLY A 595 -36.91 24.55 6.34
N LEU A 596 -36.59 23.31 5.96
CA LEU A 596 -36.09 22.92 4.64
C LEU A 596 -37.12 23.22 3.54
N ALA A 597 -37.01 24.39 2.91
CA ALA A 597 -37.82 24.78 1.75
C ALA A 597 -37.12 24.55 0.40
N ARG A 598 -35.82 24.20 0.38
CA ARG A 598 -35.00 24.06 -0.83
C ARG A 598 -34.01 22.90 -0.71
N ASP A 599 -33.79 22.19 -1.82
CA ASP A 599 -32.77 21.14 -1.93
C ASP A 599 -31.38 21.78 -2.13
N LEU A 600 -30.50 21.65 -1.14
CA LEU A 600 -29.20 22.33 -1.07
C LEU A 600 -28.04 21.34 -1.24
N LEU A 601 -26.92 21.79 -1.78
CA LEU A 601 -25.71 20.96 -1.87
C LEU A 601 -25.00 20.90 -0.53
N ILE A 602 -24.63 19.68 -0.13
CA ILE A 602 -23.88 19.36 1.08
C ILE A 602 -22.76 18.35 0.77
N SER A 603 -21.75 18.32 1.66
CA SER A 603 -20.66 17.35 1.63
C SER A 603 -20.51 16.68 3.01
N PRO A 604 -21.43 15.79 3.41
CA PRO A 604 -21.31 15.04 4.66
C PRO A 604 -20.04 14.19 4.63
N VAL A 605 -19.41 14.01 5.78
CA VAL A 605 -18.10 13.34 5.92
C VAL A 605 -18.12 12.30 7.03
N TYR A 606 -17.65 11.10 6.73
CA TYR A 606 -17.49 10.03 7.71
C TYR A 606 -16.28 10.33 8.59
N ALA A 607 -16.52 10.47 9.91
CA ALA A 607 -15.51 10.93 10.86
C ALA A 607 -14.25 10.04 10.89
N PRO A 608 -14.33 8.69 10.84
CA PRO A 608 -13.14 7.85 10.76
C PRO A 608 -12.29 8.12 9.52
N ASP A 609 -12.90 8.23 8.34
CA ASP A 609 -12.16 8.51 7.09
C ASP A 609 -11.47 9.88 7.16
N LEU A 610 -12.17 10.90 7.69
CA LEU A 610 -11.60 12.23 7.90
C LEU A 610 -10.35 12.17 8.78
N LEU A 611 -10.43 11.48 9.93
CA LEU A 611 -9.34 11.39 10.89
C LEU A 611 -8.15 10.58 10.34
N HIS A 612 -8.42 9.48 9.62
CA HIS A 612 -7.38 8.71 8.96
C HIS A 612 -6.59 9.55 7.96
N GLU A 613 -7.27 10.25 7.07
CA GLU A 613 -6.62 11.04 6.03
C GLU A 613 -5.97 12.32 6.58
N ALA A 614 -6.59 12.99 7.55
CA ALA A 614 -5.98 14.16 8.20
C ALA A 614 -4.66 13.80 8.90
N LEU A 615 -4.57 12.62 9.52
CA LEU A 615 -3.31 12.10 10.07
C LEU A 615 -2.30 11.76 8.98
N ASN A 616 -2.73 11.21 7.83
CA ASN A 616 -1.83 10.93 6.71
C ASN A 616 -1.22 12.23 6.15
N LEU A 617 -2.04 13.27 5.93
CA LEU A 617 -1.58 14.59 5.50
C LEU A 617 -0.62 15.22 6.52
N LEU A 618 -0.91 15.10 7.82
CA LEU A 618 -0.04 15.59 8.88
C LEU A 618 1.33 14.88 8.86
N LEU A 619 1.34 13.55 8.68
CA LEU A 619 2.58 12.75 8.56
C LEU A 619 3.36 13.07 7.29
N ASP A 620 2.66 13.33 6.19
CA ASP A 620 3.26 13.74 4.92
C ASP A 620 3.84 15.17 4.99
N GLY A 621 3.58 15.90 6.07
CA GLY A 621 4.09 17.26 6.29
C GLY A 621 3.33 18.33 5.52
N GLU A 622 2.08 18.04 5.17
CA GLU A 622 1.18 18.97 4.47
C GLU A 622 0.76 20.14 5.36
N ARG A 623 0.49 21.28 4.72
CA ARG A 623 0.33 22.59 5.38
C ARG A 623 -0.78 23.40 4.72
N GLY A 624 -1.24 24.43 5.42
CA GLY A 624 -2.26 25.34 4.93
C GLY A 624 -3.65 24.72 5.01
N VAL A 625 -4.59 25.30 4.26
CA VAL A 625 -5.98 24.83 4.24
C VAL A 625 -6.13 23.64 3.28
N TRP A 626 -6.89 22.64 3.72
CA TRP A 626 -7.31 21.48 2.95
C TRP A 626 -8.80 21.22 3.14
N HIS A 627 -9.52 20.89 2.07
CA HIS A 627 -10.86 20.34 2.15
C HIS A 627 -10.80 18.81 2.05
N LEU A 628 -11.43 18.10 3.00
CA LEU A 628 -11.60 16.63 2.91
C LEU A 628 -13.08 16.30 2.73
N THR A 629 -13.39 15.61 1.63
CA THR A 629 -14.78 15.36 1.15
C THR A 629 -14.87 13.98 0.48
N HIS A 630 -16.01 13.28 0.47
CA HIS A 630 -16.14 11.98 -0.21
C HIS A 630 -16.32 12.06 -1.74
N GLY A 631 -15.90 13.16 -2.37
CA GLY A 631 -16.02 13.39 -3.81
C GLY A 631 -17.03 14.47 -4.14
N ALA A 632 -17.84 14.23 -5.17
CA ALA A 632 -18.84 15.18 -5.60
C ALA A 632 -19.86 15.43 -4.46
N PRO A 633 -20.24 16.70 -4.21
CA PRO A 633 -21.29 17.02 -3.25
C PRO A 633 -22.63 16.42 -3.72
N LEU A 634 -23.52 16.19 -2.76
CA LEU A 634 -24.87 15.69 -3.02
C LEU A 634 -25.91 16.65 -2.46
N THR A 635 -27.15 16.50 -2.92
CA THR A 635 -28.25 17.31 -2.42
C THR A 635 -28.76 16.79 -1.08
N THR A 636 -29.37 17.65 -0.26
CA THR A 636 -30.02 17.27 0.99
C THR A 636 -31.05 16.16 0.81
N ALA A 637 -31.81 16.16 -0.30
CA ALA A 637 -32.77 15.10 -0.63
C ALA A 637 -32.07 13.80 -1.01
N ALA A 638 -30.94 13.87 -1.73
CA ALA A 638 -30.13 12.68 -2.05
C ALA A 638 -29.54 12.06 -0.77
N TRP A 639 -29.12 12.88 0.19
CA TRP A 639 -28.64 12.40 1.49
C TRP A 639 -29.72 11.68 2.28
N GLN A 640 -30.93 12.26 2.35
CA GLN A 640 -32.07 11.60 2.99
C GLN A 640 -32.42 10.25 2.34
N ARG A 641 -32.37 10.16 1.01
CA ARG A 641 -32.57 8.89 0.29
C ARG A 641 -31.47 7.87 0.60
N ALA A 642 -30.21 8.31 0.66
CA ALA A 642 -29.09 7.43 1.00
C ALA A 642 -29.26 6.83 2.40
N LEU A 643 -29.75 7.62 3.37
CA LEU A 643 -30.05 7.14 4.72
C LEU A 643 -31.27 6.19 4.77
N ALA A 644 -32.26 6.38 3.89
CA ALA A 644 -33.50 5.59 3.88
C ALA A 644 -33.39 4.26 3.11
N GLY A 645 -32.42 4.10 2.20
CA GLY A 645 -32.36 3.01 1.22
C GLY A 645 -31.71 1.69 1.67
N TRP A 646 -31.38 1.49 2.95
CA TRP A 646 -30.65 0.29 3.40
C TRP A 646 -31.57 -0.81 3.99
N PRO A 647 -31.38 -2.10 3.65
CA PRO A 647 -32.22 -3.20 4.14
C PRO A 647 -31.87 -3.52 5.60
N GLY A 648 -32.85 -3.41 6.50
CA GLY A 648 -32.65 -3.67 7.94
C GLY A 648 -33.75 -3.08 8.83
N GLN A 649 -34.53 -2.12 8.31
CA GLN A 649 -35.89 -1.88 8.82
C GLN A 649 -36.85 -2.70 7.97
N GLY A 650 -37.63 -3.57 8.62
CA GLY A 650 -38.59 -4.42 7.93
C GLY A 650 -39.45 -3.62 6.97
N THR A 651 -39.66 -4.19 5.78
CA THR A 651 -40.67 -3.71 4.81
C THR A 651 -42.06 -3.91 5.41
N GLY A 652 -42.46 -3.01 6.32
CA GLY A 652 -43.85 -2.78 6.67
C GLY A 652 -44.48 -1.85 5.63
N PRO A 653 -45.79 -2.01 5.32
CA PRO A 653 -46.46 -1.18 4.33
C PRO A 653 -46.39 0.30 4.75
N ALA A 654 -46.16 1.15 3.75
CA ALA A 654 -46.05 2.59 3.89
C ALA A 654 -47.15 3.17 4.81
N LEU A 655 -46.76 3.64 6.00
CA LEU A 655 -47.55 4.63 6.72
C LEU A 655 -47.38 5.96 6.00
N ALA A 656 -48.25 6.22 5.03
CA ALA A 656 -48.54 7.56 4.58
C ALA A 656 -48.93 8.40 5.80
N GLY A 657 -48.02 9.25 6.28
CA GLY A 657 -48.32 10.24 7.33
C GLY A 657 -47.27 10.46 8.42
N ALA A 658 -46.23 9.63 8.54
CA ALA A 658 -45.15 9.87 9.51
C ALA A 658 -43.83 10.12 8.79
N ALA A 659 -43.34 11.36 8.83
CA ALA A 659 -42.00 11.70 8.37
C ALA A 659 -40.97 10.82 9.13
N PRO A 660 -39.95 10.27 8.47
CA PRO A 660 -38.89 9.54 9.16
C PRO A 660 -38.23 10.48 10.17
N THR A 661 -38.37 10.16 11.46
CA THR A 661 -37.76 10.89 12.58
C THR A 661 -36.27 10.55 12.71
N GLY A 662 -35.53 10.64 11.59
CA GLY A 662 -34.08 10.72 11.61
C GLY A 662 -33.65 12.18 11.87
N PRO A 663 -32.42 12.43 12.36
CA PRO A 663 -31.97 13.78 12.66
C PRO A 663 -31.93 14.60 11.36
N ALA A 664 -32.90 15.48 11.18
CA ALA A 664 -32.83 16.51 10.15
C ALA A 664 -31.60 17.39 10.43
N LEU A 665 -30.72 17.57 9.44
CA LEU A 665 -29.70 18.61 9.47
C LEU A 665 -30.43 19.94 9.70
N SER A 666 -30.31 20.51 10.90
CA SER A 666 -31.12 21.67 11.30
C SER A 666 -30.85 22.90 10.44
N VAL A 667 -29.65 23.02 9.85
CA VAL A 667 -29.34 23.76 8.62
C VAL A 667 -28.15 23.09 7.91
N PRO A 668 -28.19 22.85 6.59
CA PRO A 668 -27.07 22.26 5.85
C PRO A 668 -25.86 23.21 5.76
N ASP A 669 -24.68 22.67 6.09
CA ASP A 669 -23.38 23.29 5.81
C ASP A 669 -23.17 23.46 4.29
N PRO A 670 -22.48 24.51 3.83
CA PRO A 670 -22.08 24.63 2.43
C PRO A 670 -21.32 23.41 1.93
N ALA A 671 -21.57 23.01 0.69
CA ALA A 671 -20.78 21.97 0.04
C ALA A 671 -19.33 22.42 -0.16
N LEU A 672 -18.40 21.48 0.03
CA LEU A 672 -16.99 21.66 -0.25
C LEU A 672 -16.57 20.79 -1.44
N ARG A 673 -15.54 21.26 -2.16
CA ARG A 673 -14.73 20.48 -3.10
C ARG A 673 -13.26 20.78 -2.81
N SER A 674 -12.35 19.85 -3.14
CA SER A 674 -10.91 20.09 -3.01
C SER A 674 -10.25 20.34 -4.36
N GLU A 675 -9.36 21.32 -4.43
CA GLU A 675 -8.45 21.54 -5.56
C GLU A 675 -7.03 20.97 -5.34
N ARG A 676 -6.76 20.46 -4.13
CA ARG A 676 -5.43 19.96 -3.73
C ARG A 676 -5.26 18.44 -3.88
N GLY A 677 -6.33 17.70 -4.23
CA GLY A 677 -6.34 16.26 -4.52
C GLY A 677 -7.25 15.41 -3.60
N TRP A 678 -7.53 14.13 -3.94
CA TRP A 678 -8.10 13.15 -2.98
C TRP A 678 -9.43 13.45 -2.28
N PRO A 679 -10.58 13.04 -2.83
CA PRO A 679 -11.69 12.74 -1.95
C PRO A 679 -11.35 11.64 -0.92
N LEU A 680 -12.01 11.64 0.21
CA LEU A 680 -12.13 10.45 1.06
C LEU A 680 -12.73 9.29 0.23
N PRO A 681 -12.63 8.02 0.69
CA PRO A 681 -13.29 6.90 0.01
C PRO A 681 -14.72 7.24 -0.41
N PRO A 682 -15.27 6.73 -1.52
CA PRO A 682 -16.61 7.12 -1.98
C PRO A 682 -17.66 7.05 -0.88
N LEU A 683 -18.57 8.03 -0.82
CA LEU A 683 -19.55 8.16 0.28
C LEU A 683 -20.36 6.88 0.48
N ALA A 684 -20.70 6.17 -0.60
CA ALA A 684 -21.38 4.88 -0.54
C ALA A 684 -20.62 3.84 0.31
N GLN A 685 -19.30 3.71 0.12
CA GLN A 685 -18.47 2.80 0.91
C GLN A 685 -18.35 3.25 2.37
N ALA A 686 -18.29 4.57 2.60
CA ALA A 686 -18.25 5.10 3.96
C ALA A 686 -19.55 4.83 4.72
N LEU A 687 -20.69 4.95 4.04
CA LEU A 687 -22.00 4.60 4.58
C LEU A 687 -22.12 3.10 4.87
N GLU A 688 -21.67 2.23 3.95
CA GLU A 688 -21.60 0.78 4.18
C GLU A 688 -20.81 0.43 5.45
N ARG A 689 -19.62 1.04 5.62
CA ARG A 689 -18.80 0.85 6.85
C ARG A 689 -19.49 1.37 8.10
N TRP A 690 -20.14 2.53 8.01
CA TRP A 690 -20.87 3.08 9.15
C TRP A 690 -22.03 2.19 9.56
N TRP A 691 -22.82 1.69 8.61
CA TRP A 691 -23.94 0.78 8.92
C TRP A 691 -23.48 -0.59 9.43
N ALA A 692 -22.35 -1.11 8.93
CA ALA A 692 -21.75 -2.35 9.43
C ALA A 692 -21.24 -2.24 10.88
N SER A 693 -20.98 -1.03 11.39
CA SER A 693 -20.51 -0.79 12.77
C SER A 693 -21.59 -0.89 13.85
N GLY A 694 -22.81 -1.32 13.51
CA GLY A 694 -23.90 -1.58 14.46
C GLY A 694 -23.66 -2.77 15.41
N PRO A 695 -24.43 -2.88 16.51
CA PRO A 695 -24.16 -3.81 17.62
C PRO A 695 -24.25 -5.31 17.30
N GLU A 696 -24.59 -5.71 16.06
CA GLU A 696 -24.82 -7.12 15.69
C GLU A 696 -23.87 -7.71 14.64
N GLN A 697 -22.78 -7.05 14.27
CA GLN A 697 -21.85 -7.63 13.30
C GLN A 697 -20.42 -7.69 13.82
N THR A 698 -20.01 -8.90 14.22
CA THR A 698 -18.61 -9.28 14.28
C THR A 698 -18.01 -8.99 12.90
N PRO A 699 -16.94 -8.18 12.77
CA PRO A 699 -16.35 -7.93 11.47
C PRO A 699 -15.84 -9.25 10.89
N SER A 700 -16.56 -9.80 9.91
CA SER A 700 -16.00 -10.82 9.03
C SER A 700 -14.91 -10.14 8.22
N LEU A 701 -13.66 -10.53 8.42
CA LEU A 701 -12.58 -10.13 7.52
C LEU A 701 -13.04 -10.46 6.10
N PRO A 702 -13.03 -9.50 5.16
CA PRO A 702 -13.40 -9.79 3.78
C PRO A 702 -12.46 -10.89 3.33
N CYS A 703 -13.02 -12.04 2.97
CA CYS A 703 -12.16 -13.09 2.51
C CYS A 703 -11.53 -12.61 1.19
N PRO A 704 -10.21 -12.75 0.99
CA PRO A 704 -9.66 -12.67 -0.36
C PRO A 704 -10.52 -13.54 -1.29
N PRO A 705 -10.66 -13.16 -2.58
CA PRO A 705 -11.48 -13.94 -3.49
C PRO A 705 -11.04 -15.40 -3.35
N ALA A 706 -11.96 -16.24 -2.87
CA ALA A 706 -11.63 -17.62 -2.55
C ALA A 706 -10.97 -18.21 -3.80
N PRO A 707 -9.81 -18.87 -3.69
CA PRO A 707 -9.35 -19.65 -4.79
C PRO A 707 -10.46 -20.68 -5.07
N GLN A 708 -11.14 -20.54 -6.21
CA GLN A 708 -11.69 -21.71 -6.89
C GLN A 708 -10.53 -22.53 -7.48
N ALA A 709 -9.43 -22.67 -6.72
CA ALA A 709 -8.32 -23.49 -7.09
C ALA A 709 -8.83 -24.92 -7.06
N ALA A 710 -8.53 -25.66 -8.14
CA ALA A 710 -8.52 -27.10 -8.02
C ALA A 710 -7.63 -27.44 -6.81
N PRO A 711 -7.99 -28.44 -5.99
CA PRO A 711 -7.11 -28.88 -4.92
C PRO A 711 -5.74 -29.16 -5.54
N TRP A 712 -4.70 -28.56 -4.94
CA TRP A 712 -3.32 -28.89 -5.23
C TRP A 712 -3.19 -30.41 -5.28
N ARG A 713 -2.34 -30.95 -6.17
CA ARG A 713 -2.15 -32.40 -6.26
C ARG A 713 -0.69 -32.68 -5.96
N VAL A 714 -0.43 -33.42 -4.90
CA VAL A 714 0.90 -33.99 -4.66
C VAL A 714 1.07 -35.19 -5.61
N PRO A 715 2.27 -35.42 -6.17
CA PRO A 715 2.56 -36.66 -6.88
C PRO A 715 2.20 -37.88 -6.01
N PRO A 716 1.70 -38.98 -6.60
CA PRO A 716 1.60 -40.23 -5.87
C PRO A 716 2.98 -40.59 -5.28
N PRO A 717 3.05 -41.22 -4.09
CA PRO A 717 4.33 -41.70 -3.56
C PRO A 717 5.01 -42.58 -4.62
N ALA A 718 6.32 -42.36 -4.78
CA ALA A 718 7.16 -43.11 -5.71
C ALA A 718 7.19 -44.60 -5.37
#